data_AF-A0A1F8TVV3-F1
#
_entry.id   AF-A0A1F8TVV3-F1
#
_cell.length_a   1.000
_cell.length_b   1.000
_cell.length_c   1.000
_cell.angle_alpha   90.00
_cell.angle_beta   90.00
_cell.angle_gamma   90.00
#
_symmetry.space_group_name_H-M   'P 1'
#
loop_
_entity.id
_entity.type
_entity.pdbx_description
1 polymer ?
#
loop_
_entity_poly.entity_id
_entity_poly.type
_entity_poly.pdbx_seq_one_letter_code
_entity_poly.pdbx_strand_id
1 'polypeptide(L)'
;MATTSGSQVEQVKSSTESVQQFEVSHKVQRGSSSRQLKAFGRRIFNVLSTLLVIAYLTSWGLILAERGREHLPAQPLQAAWQALAQVGNYLVDHPQTYYWHKENVAALQVVSVTLMSSAGLLLLSLSLALVIGLSLGIVAALTKRKTSSALVMLLSVLGVSTPSFLFAMFLWVVNIWVHRTFDITVLPSAGFGWDTHLIMPTIVLAMRPLAQIAQVAYVSMRDILGQDYIRTAHSKGLSWRMVCNVHALPNIMIPTLTTLGSSLRYSLASLPVVEVFFEWPGVGLKLLDAIQQGNDVLVTDFILSLGLFFLFVNLMIEFSFPLIDPRLRGDEDTGEKEDQRTFFGWLQEAGSTLSAWVRDLRQRFIRQTPSLPPLPAGLKLLPVEEERPVVKKGRWYFRNYFGNPAFILGSVMLVALSGAIIFGERLTSANPYQIHGVMSINGKIGAPPYEPSETFLWGTDQIGRDIQALVLAGGKRTLSLAFLGMLARLLLGATLGILAGWQRGGWFDRLVTGAVGVWAAFPLTLFAMILIQALGIQQGMWVFIVGISVVGWGEVAQFVRGQVITLKPQLFIESARSVGSRSDQIMIRHIIPNLVNSLIVLAALEMGGVLMLLAELGYLNIFMGGGFRVMLGEAGRMSPTIAFFSDIPEWAALIANVRQYWRSYPWMALYPGLAVFFSIMTFNLFGEGLRRFLDDSYANLSRLVNRYTMIGAVAIATVIALILQASTPLSTYRPEGLKFDEQRIMKDIQVLSSPEMLGRETGLPGAGLTAQYIASRMAEIGIFPAGEHHTYLQHLVQPRIHLFEKPSLTILDESGQPFKQLIYKQDFTEIARSASSVGEEQVTIIGVAYGPVLDPTLSDEFGLSNSAAMDHIVIVRADDMEKVNTKPIKGILVIADETLSLDHRDVYPYRLLSFGPPGREQNCPIMIISPEVADSLLKTAGSSLAELDAAREALEPGKMKLTAEGTQVSMSLLPRQADNYLDENYINVMGVIPGQGHFMGTESQVIIVSAYYDGLGTDLTGRVYPGANDNASGVAMLLELARLMKESVYQPDKTVLFVAWAGGERQEGLSVVNVLNARPGASELTVEAVIELSGVGYGTGTSINLGNDSSYRLVKLFQEAASRYNLPTTTRGRNPHYGMPLPTAFGGRDAMTLSISWDGSDSLAHTPQDKVTIIDPAKLYDIGRATYLTLLFISRETEY
;
A
#
# COMPACT_ATOMS: atom_id res chain seq x y z
N MET A 1 53.29 81.62 -44.06
CA MET A 1 52.49 82.68 -43.41
C MET A 1 51.04 82.46 -43.83
N ALA A 2 50.02 82.33 -43.01
CA ALA A 2 49.86 82.44 -41.56
C ALA A 2 48.66 81.59 -41.12
N THR A 3 48.48 81.51 -39.82
CA THR A 3 47.74 80.56 -38.97
C THR A 3 46.20 80.65 -38.95
N THR A 4 45.60 79.53 -38.48
CA THR A 4 44.37 79.38 -37.66
C THR A 4 42.99 79.71 -38.23
N SER A 5 42.13 78.69 -38.33
CA SER A 5 40.93 78.56 -37.46
C SER A 5 40.28 77.17 -37.57
N GLY A 6 40.44 76.39 -36.49
CA GLY A 6 39.59 75.24 -36.20
C GLY A 6 38.54 75.68 -35.19
N SER A 7 37.28 75.78 -35.63
CA SER A 7 36.08 75.72 -34.80
C SER A 7 34.89 75.79 -35.76
N GLN A 8 34.09 74.72 -35.85
CA GLN A 8 32.67 74.68 -36.29
C GLN A 8 32.19 73.29 -36.79
N VAL A 9 33.02 72.25 -36.77
CA VAL A 9 32.56 70.89 -37.15
C VAL A 9 32.06 70.05 -35.95
N GLU A 10 32.22 70.53 -34.71
CA GLU A 10 31.91 69.75 -33.50
C GLU A 10 30.50 69.97 -32.89
N GLN A 11 29.71 70.93 -33.40
CA GLN A 11 28.39 71.23 -32.80
C GLN A 11 27.18 70.59 -33.50
N VAL A 12 27.36 69.88 -34.62
CA VAL A 12 26.26 69.16 -35.30
C VAL A 12 26.28 67.65 -35.06
N LYS A 13 27.37 67.09 -34.52
CA LYS A 13 27.47 65.66 -34.16
C LYS A 13 27.00 65.31 -32.75
N SER A 14 27.02 66.24 -31.79
CA SER A 14 26.64 65.94 -30.40
C SER A 14 25.12 65.87 -30.15
N SER A 15 24.30 66.46 -31.03
CA SER A 15 22.84 66.41 -30.93
C SER A 15 22.23 65.16 -31.58
N THR A 16 22.94 64.50 -32.49
CA THR A 16 22.51 63.22 -33.10
C THR A 16 22.94 62.01 -32.29
N GLU A 17 24.11 62.06 -31.63
CA GLU A 17 24.57 60.98 -30.73
C GLU A 17 23.80 60.92 -29.41
N SER A 18 23.33 62.06 -28.88
CA SER A 18 22.50 62.10 -27.67
C SER A 18 21.08 61.59 -27.91
N VAL A 19 20.50 61.79 -29.10
CA VAL A 19 19.19 61.23 -29.47
C VAL A 19 19.28 59.73 -29.80
N GLN A 20 20.39 59.27 -30.43
CA GLN A 20 20.63 57.84 -30.63
C GLN A 20 20.96 57.09 -29.33
N GLN A 21 21.66 57.70 -28.37
CA GLN A 21 21.86 57.08 -27.05
C GLN A 21 20.58 57.03 -26.22
N PHE A 22 19.67 58.00 -26.35
CA PHE A 22 18.35 57.95 -25.70
C PHE A 22 17.40 56.93 -26.35
N GLU A 23 17.38 56.80 -27.68
CA GLU A 23 16.57 55.79 -28.38
C GLU A 23 17.12 54.37 -28.21
N VAL A 24 18.43 54.17 -28.13
CA VAL A 24 19.04 52.87 -27.86
C VAL A 24 18.81 52.45 -26.40
N SER A 25 18.88 53.38 -25.44
CA SER A 25 18.54 53.09 -24.03
C SER A 25 17.05 52.75 -23.84
N HIS A 26 16.14 53.46 -24.52
CA HIS A 26 14.69 53.15 -24.48
C HIS A 26 14.30 51.88 -25.26
N LYS A 27 14.98 51.53 -26.36
CA LYS A 27 14.77 50.25 -27.07
C LYS A 27 15.36 49.06 -26.32
N VAL A 28 16.47 49.22 -25.62
CA VAL A 28 17.05 48.17 -24.77
C VAL A 28 16.19 47.91 -23.52
N GLN A 29 15.60 48.95 -22.90
CA GLN A 29 14.65 48.79 -21.80
C GLN A 29 13.28 48.23 -22.22
N ARG A 30 12.73 48.59 -23.40
CA ARG A 30 11.51 47.96 -23.94
C ARG A 30 11.75 46.51 -24.40
N GLY A 31 12.95 46.20 -24.88
CA GLY A 31 13.38 44.85 -25.24
C GLY A 31 13.46 43.90 -24.04
N SER A 32 13.97 44.37 -22.88
CA SER A 32 14.10 43.53 -21.67
C SER A 32 12.74 43.24 -21.01
N SER A 33 11.83 44.21 -20.96
CA SER A 33 10.48 44.01 -20.39
C SER A 33 9.68 42.95 -21.16
N SER A 34 9.73 42.96 -22.50
CA SER A 34 9.05 41.94 -23.33
C SER A 34 9.66 40.53 -23.20
N ARG A 35 10.97 40.44 -22.92
CA ARG A 35 11.67 39.16 -22.69
C ARG A 35 11.35 38.59 -21.32
N GLN A 36 11.35 39.42 -20.28
CA GLN A 36 10.94 39.03 -18.93
C GLN A 36 9.48 38.58 -18.90
N LEU A 37 8.58 39.23 -19.63
CA LEU A 37 7.18 38.82 -19.74
C LEU A 37 7.02 37.43 -20.38
N LYS A 38 7.81 37.13 -21.43
CA LYS A 38 7.81 35.82 -22.10
C LYS A 38 8.42 34.71 -21.23
N ALA A 39 9.51 35.02 -20.51
CA ALA A 39 10.12 34.09 -19.58
C ALA A 39 9.17 33.75 -18.42
N PHE A 40 8.51 34.77 -17.86
CA PHE A 40 7.49 34.60 -16.82
C PHE A 40 6.29 33.78 -17.29
N GLY A 41 5.76 34.07 -18.48
CA GLY A 41 4.67 33.29 -19.09
C GLY A 41 5.04 31.82 -19.30
N ARG A 42 6.28 31.53 -19.71
CA ARG A 42 6.78 30.16 -19.85
C ARG A 42 6.87 29.44 -18.50
N ARG A 43 7.29 30.12 -17.42
CA ARG A 43 7.33 29.54 -16.07
C ARG A 43 5.94 29.18 -15.55
N ILE A 44 4.97 30.08 -15.67
CA ILE A 44 3.57 29.80 -15.29
C ILE A 44 3.04 28.58 -16.04
N PHE A 45 3.26 28.54 -17.36
CA PHE A 45 2.81 27.42 -18.17
C PHE A 45 3.47 26.09 -17.77
N ASN A 46 4.76 26.09 -17.41
CA ASN A 46 5.45 24.90 -16.89
C ASN A 46 4.83 24.42 -15.56
N VAL A 47 4.51 25.36 -14.65
CA VAL A 47 3.88 25.07 -13.36
C VAL A 47 2.51 24.44 -13.58
N LEU A 48 1.65 25.07 -14.40
CA LEU A 48 0.33 24.55 -14.72
C LEU A 48 0.41 23.17 -15.39
N SER A 49 1.34 22.97 -16.33
CA SER A 49 1.53 21.67 -16.97
C SER A 49 1.95 20.59 -15.97
N THR A 50 2.83 20.93 -15.03
CA THR A 50 3.29 20.00 -14.00
C THR A 50 2.14 19.60 -13.08
N LEU A 51 1.31 20.58 -12.67
CA LEU A 51 0.11 20.33 -11.87
C LEU A 51 -0.90 19.45 -12.61
N LEU A 52 -1.12 19.67 -13.90
CA LEU A 52 -2.02 18.81 -14.70
C LEU A 52 -1.53 17.35 -14.77
N VAL A 53 -0.22 17.13 -14.89
CA VAL A 53 0.33 15.76 -14.86
C VAL A 53 0.21 15.15 -13.47
N ILE A 54 0.40 15.94 -12.40
CA ILE A 54 0.18 15.47 -11.02
C ILE A 54 -1.28 15.07 -10.81
N ALA A 55 -2.24 15.88 -11.26
CA ALA A 55 -3.66 15.56 -11.22
C ALA A 55 -3.94 14.26 -11.96
N TYR A 56 -3.43 14.12 -13.18
CA TYR A 56 -3.58 12.92 -14.00
C TYR A 56 -3.02 11.66 -13.33
N LEU A 57 -1.79 11.71 -12.82
CA LEU A 57 -1.17 10.57 -12.15
C LEU A 57 -1.89 10.21 -10.84
N THR A 58 -2.42 11.22 -10.13
CA THR A 58 -3.23 11.03 -8.93
C THR A 58 -4.53 10.31 -9.27
N SER A 59 -5.32 10.86 -10.20
CA SER A 59 -6.57 10.24 -10.68
C SER A 59 -6.33 8.83 -11.22
N TRP A 60 -5.27 8.63 -12.01
CA TRP A 60 -4.93 7.30 -12.51
C TRP A 60 -4.60 6.31 -11.39
N GLY A 61 -3.83 6.75 -10.39
CA GLY A 61 -3.53 5.93 -9.22
C GLY A 61 -4.77 5.63 -8.37
N LEU A 62 -5.66 6.61 -8.18
CA LEU A 62 -6.88 6.48 -7.39
C LEU A 62 -7.90 5.54 -8.06
N ILE A 63 -8.16 5.67 -9.36
CA ILE A 63 -9.04 4.76 -10.10
C ILE A 63 -8.53 3.32 -10.02
N LEU A 64 -7.22 3.12 -10.14
CA LEU A 64 -6.62 1.80 -10.00
C LEU A 64 -6.70 1.26 -8.57
N ALA A 65 -6.57 2.14 -7.57
CA ALA A 65 -6.69 1.78 -6.17
C ALA A 65 -8.15 1.46 -5.79
N GLU A 66 -9.12 2.22 -6.28
CA GLU A 66 -10.56 2.00 -6.13
C GLU A 66 -10.96 0.66 -6.73
N ARG A 67 -10.61 0.39 -7.99
CA ARG A 67 -10.78 -0.94 -8.59
C ARG A 67 -10.10 -2.04 -7.77
N GLY A 68 -8.95 -1.73 -7.17
CA GLY A 68 -8.29 -2.63 -6.24
C GLY A 68 -9.08 -2.91 -4.98
N ARG A 69 -9.74 -1.89 -4.40
CA ARG A 69 -10.63 -1.98 -3.23
C ARG A 69 -11.93 -2.71 -3.53
N GLU A 70 -12.48 -2.54 -4.74
CA GLU A 70 -13.71 -3.18 -5.21
C GLU A 70 -13.52 -4.60 -5.75
N HIS A 71 -12.31 -5.16 -5.60
CA HIS A 71 -11.99 -6.51 -6.09
C HIS A 71 -12.23 -6.63 -7.60
N LEU A 72 -11.79 -5.63 -8.37
CA LEU A 72 -11.86 -5.58 -9.82
C LEU A 72 -10.46 -5.67 -10.46
N PRO A 73 -10.36 -6.19 -11.70
CA PRO A 73 -9.10 -6.20 -12.44
C PRO A 73 -8.62 -4.76 -12.72
N ALA A 74 -7.31 -4.56 -12.62
CA ALA A 74 -6.69 -3.23 -12.70
C ALA A 74 -6.92 -2.50 -14.05
N GLN A 75 -6.99 -3.22 -15.18
CA GLN A 75 -7.18 -2.66 -16.54
C GLN A 75 -6.52 -1.27 -16.76
N PRO A 76 -5.18 -1.16 -16.69
CA PRO A 76 -4.46 0.11 -16.58
C PRO A 76 -4.67 1.07 -17.76
N LEU A 77 -4.92 0.54 -18.96
CA LEU A 77 -5.21 1.35 -20.15
C LEU A 77 -6.59 2.02 -20.08
N GLN A 78 -7.60 1.32 -19.55
CA GLN A 78 -8.92 1.90 -19.36
C GLN A 78 -8.90 2.94 -18.25
N ALA A 79 -8.25 2.63 -17.12
CA ALA A 79 -8.03 3.57 -16.03
C ALA A 79 -7.29 4.84 -16.51
N ALA A 80 -6.33 4.70 -17.43
CA ALA A 80 -5.61 5.85 -17.99
C ALA A 80 -6.53 6.79 -18.79
N TRP A 81 -7.54 6.26 -19.48
CA TRP A 81 -8.53 7.08 -20.19
C TRP A 81 -9.55 7.71 -19.23
N GLN A 82 -10.00 6.94 -18.24
CA GLN A 82 -10.88 7.45 -17.18
C GLN A 82 -10.21 8.57 -16.39
N ALA A 83 -8.92 8.46 -16.09
CA ALA A 83 -8.15 9.52 -15.43
C ALA A 83 -8.09 10.80 -16.27
N LEU A 84 -7.96 10.71 -17.61
CA LEU A 84 -8.03 11.89 -18.48
C LEU A 84 -9.41 12.55 -18.41
N ALA A 85 -10.49 11.75 -18.44
CA ALA A 85 -11.86 12.25 -18.30
C ALA A 85 -12.09 12.88 -16.92
N GLN A 86 -11.60 12.25 -15.85
CA GLN A 86 -11.72 12.75 -14.48
C GLN A 86 -10.95 14.06 -14.30
N VAL A 87 -9.75 14.21 -14.87
CA VAL A 87 -9.04 15.51 -14.87
C VAL A 87 -9.81 16.56 -15.68
N GLY A 88 -10.43 16.18 -16.80
CA GLY A 88 -11.31 17.06 -17.56
C GLY A 88 -12.48 17.57 -16.71
N ASN A 89 -13.18 16.67 -16.01
CA ASN A 89 -14.27 17.00 -15.11
C ASN A 89 -13.80 17.84 -13.93
N TYR A 90 -12.65 17.50 -13.33
CA TYR A 90 -12.03 18.25 -12.25
C TYR A 90 -11.78 19.72 -12.61
N LEU A 91 -11.42 20.02 -13.88
CA LEU A 91 -11.18 21.39 -14.34
C LEU A 91 -12.45 22.18 -14.66
N VAL A 92 -13.53 21.49 -15.05
CA VAL A 92 -14.79 22.10 -15.50
C VAL A 92 -15.80 22.23 -14.36
N ASP A 93 -15.87 21.21 -13.50
CA ASP A 93 -16.89 21.04 -12.47
C ASP A 93 -16.23 20.72 -11.11
N HIS A 94 -15.36 21.62 -10.66
CA HIS A 94 -14.68 21.48 -9.37
C HIS A 94 -15.63 21.80 -8.20
N PRO A 95 -15.71 20.93 -7.16
CA PRO A 95 -16.58 21.14 -6.02
C PRO A 95 -16.21 22.43 -5.26
N GLN A 96 -17.21 23.29 -5.04
CA GLN A 96 -17.03 24.55 -4.32
C GLN A 96 -16.90 24.35 -2.80
N THR A 97 -17.46 23.26 -2.27
CA THR A 97 -17.49 22.93 -0.85
C THR A 97 -17.14 21.46 -0.63
N TYR A 98 -16.56 21.18 0.53
CA TYR A 98 -16.39 19.84 1.06
C TYR A 98 -17.12 19.74 2.40
N TYR A 99 -17.74 18.59 2.65
CA TYR A 99 -18.24 18.29 3.98
C TYR A 99 -17.04 17.98 4.89
N TRP A 100 -16.88 18.78 5.93
CA TRP A 100 -15.72 18.77 6.81
C TRP A 100 -16.15 19.10 8.23
N HIS A 101 -15.80 18.25 9.20
CA HIS A 101 -16.21 18.43 10.62
C HIS A 101 -17.73 18.62 10.79
N LYS A 102 -18.53 17.84 10.04
CA LYS A 102 -19.99 17.85 10.02
C LYS A 102 -20.64 19.10 9.41
N GLU A 103 -19.87 19.96 8.74
CA GLU A 103 -20.36 21.17 8.08
C GLU A 103 -19.85 21.25 6.64
N ASN A 104 -20.60 21.90 5.74
CA ASN A 104 -20.10 22.19 4.39
C ASN A 104 -19.18 23.42 4.46
N VAL A 105 -17.90 23.19 4.25
CA VAL A 105 -16.84 24.21 4.29
C VAL A 105 -16.35 24.46 2.86
N ALA A 106 -16.02 25.70 2.52
CA ALA A 106 -15.50 26.02 1.20
C ALA A 106 -14.24 25.21 0.88
N ALA A 107 -14.15 24.64 -0.33
CA ALA A 107 -13.04 23.78 -0.74
C ALA A 107 -11.68 24.46 -0.57
N LEU A 108 -11.59 25.72 -1.03
CA LEU A 108 -10.40 26.55 -0.85
C LEU A 108 -10.03 26.76 0.63
N GLN A 109 -11.02 26.88 1.52
CA GLN A 109 -10.77 27.04 2.96
C GLN A 109 -10.22 25.74 3.56
N VAL A 110 -10.80 24.59 3.24
CA VAL A 110 -10.30 23.28 3.71
C VAL A 110 -8.85 23.09 3.29
N VAL A 111 -8.57 23.27 1.99
CA VAL A 111 -7.24 23.07 1.39
C VAL A 111 -6.24 24.10 1.92
N SER A 112 -6.61 25.38 2.02
CA SER A 112 -5.68 26.41 2.50
C SER A 112 -5.33 26.27 3.97
N VAL A 113 -6.29 25.92 4.84
CA VAL A 113 -6.04 25.73 6.28
C VAL A 113 -5.13 24.52 6.53
N THR A 114 -5.38 23.40 5.86
CA THR A 114 -4.51 22.22 5.96
C THR A 114 -3.14 22.48 5.34
N LEU A 115 -3.08 23.10 4.15
CA LEU A 115 -1.82 23.47 3.51
C LEU A 115 -1.00 24.40 4.39
N MET A 116 -1.61 25.40 5.03
CA MET A 116 -0.89 26.34 5.90
C MET A 116 -0.30 25.63 7.12
N SER A 117 -1.01 24.64 7.66
CA SER A 117 -0.52 23.80 8.77
C SER A 117 0.70 22.98 8.34
N SER A 118 0.68 22.35 7.17
CA SER A 118 1.83 21.61 6.62
C SER A 118 2.99 22.53 6.21
N ALA A 119 2.67 23.63 5.53
CA ALA A 119 3.65 24.59 5.03
C ALA A 119 4.42 25.25 6.18
N GLY A 120 3.73 25.60 7.29
CA GLY A 120 4.40 26.12 8.48
C GLY A 120 5.42 25.15 9.05
N LEU A 121 5.05 23.87 9.17
CA LEU A 121 5.94 22.82 9.64
C LEU A 121 7.15 22.61 8.71
N LEU A 122 6.93 22.59 7.39
CA LEU A 122 7.99 22.47 6.39
C LEU A 122 8.93 23.68 6.38
N LEU A 123 8.40 24.90 6.39
CA LEU A 123 9.22 26.11 6.35
C LEU A 123 10.05 26.26 7.63
N LEU A 124 9.48 26.00 8.80
CA LEU A 124 10.20 26.04 10.07
C LEU A 124 11.30 24.98 10.12
N SER A 125 11.00 23.75 9.70
CA SER A 125 11.98 22.65 9.71
C SER A 125 13.13 22.91 8.73
N LEU A 126 12.85 23.37 7.52
CA LEU A 126 13.86 23.73 6.52
C LEU A 126 14.69 24.95 6.95
N SER A 127 14.07 25.95 7.59
CA SER A 127 14.78 27.12 8.12
C SER A 127 15.71 26.71 9.26
N LEU A 128 15.23 25.87 10.19
CA LEU A 128 16.03 25.32 11.28
C LEU A 128 17.21 24.50 10.75
N ALA A 129 16.95 23.64 9.76
CA ALA A 129 17.97 22.84 9.10
C ALA A 129 19.01 23.68 8.36
N LEU A 130 18.58 24.74 7.66
CA LEU A 130 19.48 25.66 6.97
C LEU A 130 20.39 26.39 7.96
N VAL A 131 19.82 26.98 9.01
CA VAL A 131 20.58 27.76 10.00
C VAL A 131 21.56 26.87 10.77
N ILE A 132 21.08 25.76 11.34
CA ILE A 132 21.92 24.89 12.17
C ILE A 132 22.88 24.09 11.30
N GLY A 133 22.41 23.52 10.19
CA GLY A 133 23.23 22.71 9.28
C GLY A 133 24.38 23.52 8.69
N LEU A 134 24.09 24.70 8.14
CA LEU A 134 25.12 25.59 7.58
C LEU A 134 26.15 25.99 8.65
N SER A 135 25.69 26.33 9.86
CA SER A 135 26.56 26.71 10.98
C SER A 135 27.49 25.56 11.38
N LEU A 136 26.95 24.36 11.58
CA LEU A 136 27.74 23.17 11.93
C LEU A 136 28.75 22.82 10.84
N GLY A 137 28.35 22.86 9.57
CA GLY A 137 29.21 22.59 8.43
C GLY A 137 30.38 23.57 8.32
N ILE A 138 30.10 24.88 8.46
CA ILE A 138 31.13 25.94 8.45
C ILE A 138 32.09 25.76 9.63
N VAL A 139 31.58 25.60 10.86
CA VAL A 139 32.42 25.44 12.07
C VAL A 139 33.35 24.23 11.95
N ALA A 140 32.85 23.12 11.40
CA ALA A 140 33.65 21.92 11.19
C ALA A 140 34.70 22.09 10.08
N ALA A 141 34.40 22.85 9.01
CA ALA A 141 35.37 23.15 7.96
C ALA A 141 36.50 24.05 8.47
N LEU A 142 36.18 25.02 9.33
CA LEU A 142 37.13 25.99 9.87
C LEU A 142 38.08 25.39 10.91
N THR A 143 37.67 24.34 11.64
CA THR A 143 38.44 23.84 12.79
C THR A 143 39.73 23.08 12.45
N LYS A 144 40.07 22.82 11.16
CA LYS A 144 41.27 22.10 10.66
C LYS A 144 41.59 20.73 11.31
N ARG A 145 40.85 20.29 12.33
CA ARG A 145 41.06 19.03 13.07
C ARG A 145 40.46 17.86 12.31
N LYS A 146 41.22 16.77 12.22
CA LYS A 146 40.76 15.51 11.61
C LYS A 146 39.53 14.93 12.33
N THR A 147 39.39 15.19 13.64
CA THR A 147 38.25 14.74 14.46
C THR A 147 36.94 15.47 14.14
N SER A 148 36.98 16.79 13.88
CA SER A 148 35.79 17.56 13.50
C SER A 148 35.17 17.04 12.20
N SER A 149 36.01 16.66 11.24
CA SER A 149 35.59 16.05 9.97
C SER A 149 34.90 14.70 10.18
N ALA A 150 35.46 13.84 11.03
CA ALA A 150 34.88 12.54 11.36
C ALA A 150 33.54 12.68 12.10
N LEU A 151 33.44 13.64 13.03
CA LEU A 151 32.22 13.89 13.81
C LEU A 151 31.06 14.38 12.93
N VAL A 152 31.29 15.38 12.07
CA VAL A 152 30.23 15.90 11.18
C VAL A 152 29.72 14.82 10.26
N MET A 153 30.62 14.03 9.68
CA MET A 153 30.25 12.92 8.82
C MET A 153 29.46 11.84 9.57
N LEU A 154 29.88 11.47 10.78
CA LEU A 154 29.15 10.51 11.60
C LEU A 154 27.74 11.03 11.93
N LEU A 155 27.62 12.28 12.37
CA LEU A 155 26.33 12.92 12.65
C LEU A 155 25.46 13.05 11.40
N SER A 156 26.04 13.38 10.24
CA SER A 156 25.32 13.45 8.97
C SER A 156 24.79 12.07 8.57
N VAL A 157 25.62 11.02 8.69
CA VAL A 157 25.18 9.65 8.39
C VAL A 157 24.10 9.18 9.36
N LEU A 158 24.24 9.47 10.66
CA LEU A 158 23.20 9.16 11.65
C LEU A 158 21.88 9.87 11.33
N GLY A 159 21.92 11.18 11.04
CA GLY A 159 20.73 11.96 10.71
C GLY A 159 20.03 11.50 9.43
N VAL A 160 20.79 11.16 8.38
CA VAL A 160 20.22 10.62 7.13
C VAL A 160 19.70 9.20 7.31
N SER A 161 20.24 8.44 8.27
CA SER A 161 19.86 7.03 8.49
C SER A 161 18.70 6.83 9.45
N THR A 162 18.23 7.86 10.14
CA THR A 162 17.17 7.75 11.14
C THR A 162 15.80 7.98 10.52
N PRO A 163 14.89 6.98 10.53
CA PRO A 163 13.51 7.19 10.12
C PRO A 163 12.79 8.23 10.98
N SER A 164 11.94 9.04 10.35
CA SER A 164 11.24 10.15 11.03
C SER A 164 10.37 9.66 12.19
N PHE A 165 9.59 8.60 12.01
CA PHE A 165 8.77 8.01 13.08
C PHE A 165 9.63 7.46 14.23
N LEU A 166 10.80 6.86 13.93
CA LEU A 166 11.68 6.30 14.95
C LEU A 166 12.30 7.42 15.79
N PHE A 167 12.70 8.51 15.14
CA PHE A 167 13.22 9.67 15.84
C PHE A 167 12.13 10.38 16.66
N ALA A 168 10.91 10.47 16.13
CA ALA A 168 9.75 10.97 16.88
C ALA A 168 9.48 10.11 18.13
N MET A 169 9.53 8.79 17.99
CA MET A 169 9.40 7.85 19.10
C MET A 169 10.51 8.02 20.13
N PHE A 170 11.77 8.19 19.70
CA PHE A 170 12.88 8.47 20.59
C PHE A 170 12.65 9.75 21.41
N LEU A 171 12.24 10.85 20.76
CA LEU A 171 11.94 12.11 21.46
C LEU A 171 10.80 11.93 22.47
N TRP A 172 9.77 11.16 22.12
CA TRP A 172 8.68 10.82 23.02
C TRP A 172 9.14 10.02 24.24
N VAL A 173 9.94 8.97 24.03
CA VAL A 173 10.49 8.15 25.13
C VAL A 173 11.33 9.01 26.06
N VAL A 174 12.15 9.93 25.51
CA VAL A 174 12.91 10.89 26.30
C VAL A 174 11.98 11.83 27.07
N ASN A 175 10.94 12.37 26.44
CA ASN A 175 9.97 13.27 27.09
C ASN A 175 9.25 12.56 28.25
N ILE A 176 8.83 11.31 28.06
CA ILE A 176 8.22 10.47 29.10
C ILE A 176 9.22 10.18 30.23
N TRP A 177 10.47 9.85 29.89
CA TRP A 177 11.52 9.60 30.89
C TRP A 177 11.80 10.85 31.74
N VAL A 178 11.89 12.03 31.11
CA VAL A 178 12.07 13.30 31.81
C VAL A 178 10.88 13.57 32.72
N HIS A 179 9.65 13.41 32.23
CA HIS A 179 8.44 13.59 33.03
C HIS A 179 8.41 12.64 34.24
N ARG A 180 8.72 11.35 34.06
CA ARG A 180 8.78 10.38 35.16
C ARG A 180 9.89 10.65 36.18
N THR A 181 11.01 11.21 35.74
CA THR A 181 12.19 11.43 36.58
C THR A 181 12.14 12.75 37.33
N PHE A 182 11.61 13.80 36.70
CA PHE A 182 11.63 15.17 37.22
C PHE A 182 10.25 15.76 37.52
N ASP A 183 9.17 15.04 37.21
CA ASP A 183 7.76 15.49 37.36
C ASP A 183 7.44 16.79 36.58
N ILE A 184 8.15 17.02 35.48
CA ILE A 184 7.98 18.19 34.60
C ILE A 184 7.58 17.72 33.21
N THR A 185 6.45 18.21 32.70
CA THR A 185 6.07 18.04 31.30
C THR A 185 6.80 19.07 30.44
N VAL A 186 7.83 18.65 29.71
CA VAL A 186 8.70 19.57 28.95
C VAL A 186 8.06 20.01 27.64
N LEU A 187 7.54 19.05 26.86
CA LEU A 187 6.94 19.32 25.56
C LEU A 187 5.61 18.55 25.39
N PRO A 188 4.64 19.11 24.64
CA PRO A 188 3.38 18.43 24.35
C PRO A 188 3.60 17.23 23.44
N SER A 189 3.01 16.09 23.78
CA SER A 189 3.26 14.83 23.08
C SER A 189 2.61 14.78 21.69
N ALA A 190 1.39 15.27 21.52
CA ALA A 190 0.68 15.33 20.23
C ALA A 190 -0.30 16.50 20.22
N GLY A 191 -0.90 16.78 19.05
CA GLY A 191 -1.91 17.82 18.85
C GLY A 191 -1.40 18.98 18.00
N PHE A 192 -2.24 20.02 17.90
CA PHE A 192 -1.98 21.21 17.10
C PHE A 192 -1.86 22.46 17.98
N GLY A 193 -0.86 23.28 17.66
CA GLY A 193 -0.68 24.60 18.25
C GLY A 193 0.51 25.31 17.62
N TRP A 194 0.37 26.62 17.36
CA TRP A 194 1.49 27.47 16.92
C TRP A 194 2.39 27.90 18.09
N ASP A 195 2.72 26.95 18.96
CA ASP A 195 3.38 27.16 20.25
C ASP A 195 4.42 26.04 20.51
N THR A 196 4.47 25.49 21.72
CA THR A 196 5.35 24.37 22.05
C THR A 196 5.05 23.08 21.28
N HIS A 197 3.83 22.91 20.75
CA HIS A 197 3.44 21.74 19.95
C HIS A 197 4.25 21.63 18.63
N LEU A 198 4.80 22.73 18.14
CA LEU A 198 5.63 22.76 16.93
C LEU A 198 7.02 22.15 17.12
N ILE A 199 7.55 22.14 18.34
CA ILE A 199 8.98 21.91 18.59
C ILE A 199 9.38 20.49 18.16
N MET A 200 8.70 19.46 18.66
CA MET A 200 9.05 18.08 18.33
C MET A 200 8.83 17.74 16.84
N PRO A 201 7.66 18.02 16.23
CA PRO A 201 7.46 17.81 14.79
C PRO A 201 8.52 18.51 13.92
N THR A 202 8.89 19.75 14.26
CA THR A 202 9.86 20.54 13.50
C THR A 202 11.27 19.93 13.58
N ILE A 203 11.71 19.52 14.78
CA ILE A 203 13.02 18.86 14.97
C ILE A 203 13.07 17.55 14.19
N VAL A 204 11.99 16.75 14.25
CA VAL A 204 11.92 15.47 13.52
C VAL A 204 12.06 15.68 12.02
N LEU A 205 11.29 16.62 11.47
CA LEU A 205 11.29 16.90 10.04
C LEU A 205 12.59 17.60 9.55
N ALA A 206 13.26 18.34 10.44
CA ALA A 206 14.51 19.05 10.14
C ALA A 206 15.75 18.15 10.16
N MET A 207 15.72 17.00 10.84
CA MET A 207 16.91 16.20 11.13
C MET A 207 17.69 15.78 9.88
N ARG A 208 17.00 15.25 8.87
CA ARG A 208 17.62 14.80 7.61
C ARG A 208 18.12 15.97 6.75
N PRO A 209 17.31 17.03 6.47
CA PRO A 209 17.80 18.24 5.82
C PRO A 209 19.02 18.86 6.52
N LEU A 210 19.01 18.91 7.86
CA LEU A 210 20.10 19.47 8.66
C LEU A 210 21.39 18.69 8.42
N ALA A 211 21.32 17.35 8.45
CA ALA A 211 22.46 16.48 8.20
C ALA A 211 23.05 16.64 6.79
N GLN A 212 22.19 16.76 5.77
CA GLN A 212 22.59 16.95 4.37
C GLN A 212 23.21 18.33 4.14
N ILE A 213 22.57 19.39 4.65
CA ILE A 213 23.06 20.76 4.56
C ILE A 213 24.40 20.91 5.28
N ALA A 214 24.55 20.34 6.48
CA ALA A 214 25.83 20.36 7.21
C ALA A 214 26.95 19.69 6.42
N GLN A 215 26.67 18.54 5.78
CA GLN A 215 27.64 17.83 4.95
C GLN A 215 28.05 18.64 3.72
N VAL A 216 27.09 19.20 2.99
CA VAL A 216 27.37 19.98 1.76
C VAL A 216 28.08 21.28 2.11
N ALA A 217 27.66 21.98 3.16
CA ALA A 217 28.32 23.18 3.65
C ALA A 217 29.77 22.88 4.08
N TYR A 218 30.01 21.77 4.78
CA TYR A 218 31.35 21.34 5.16
C TYR A 218 32.25 21.09 3.94
N VAL A 219 31.79 20.29 2.97
CA VAL A 219 32.56 19.95 1.77
C VAL A 219 32.84 21.21 0.94
N SER A 220 31.79 21.97 0.61
CA SER A 220 31.90 23.18 -0.21
C SER A 220 32.79 24.24 0.43
N MET A 221 32.67 24.45 1.75
CA MET A 221 33.50 25.42 2.47
C MET A 221 34.97 24.99 2.49
N ARG A 222 35.24 23.70 2.69
CA ARG A 222 36.61 23.17 2.67
C ARG A 222 37.26 23.33 1.29
N ASP A 223 36.52 23.08 0.23
CA ASP A 223 37.00 23.22 -1.15
C ASP A 223 37.25 24.68 -1.51
N ILE A 224 36.32 25.58 -1.15
CA ILE A 224 36.45 27.03 -1.40
C ILE A 224 37.64 27.63 -0.64
N LEU A 225 37.85 27.26 0.62
CA LEU A 225 39.01 27.71 1.40
C LEU A 225 40.36 27.26 0.79
N GLY A 226 40.35 26.22 -0.05
CA GLY A 226 41.53 25.73 -0.78
C GLY A 226 41.85 26.49 -2.07
N GLN A 227 40.96 27.36 -2.56
CA GLN A 227 41.08 28.03 -3.85
C GLN A 227 42.11 29.17 -3.85
N ASP A 228 42.76 29.38 -5.00
CA ASP A 228 43.85 30.37 -5.12
C ASP A 228 43.38 31.82 -4.93
N TYR A 229 42.12 32.14 -5.24
CA TYR A 229 41.57 33.47 -4.98
C TYR A 229 41.41 33.77 -3.49
N ILE A 230 41.16 32.76 -2.64
CA ILE A 230 41.14 32.91 -1.18
C ILE A 230 42.55 33.16 -0.65
N ARG A 231 43.55 32.45 -1.16
CA ARG A 231 44.97 32.70 -0.83
C ARG A 231 45.38 34.12 -1.20
N THR A 232 44.93 34.60 -2.36
CA THR A 232 45.17 35.97 -2.83
C THR A 232 44.46 37.02 -1.96
N ALA A 233 43.23 36.74 -1.49
CA ALA A 233 42.52 37.61 -0.56
C ALA A 233 43.29 37.76 0.77
N HIS A 234 43.87 36.65 1.26
CA HIS A 234 44.72 36.66 2.45
C HIS A 234 46.05 37.40 2.22
N SER A 235 46.69 37.23 1.05
CA SER A 235 47.94 37.95 0.73
C SER A 235 47.74 39.45 0.56
N LYS A 236 46.53 39.90 0.23
CA LYS A 236 46.12 41.32 0.20
C LYS A 236 45.88 41.92 1.60
N GLY A 237 46.02 41.15 2.68
CA GLY A 237 45.86 41.62 4.05
C GLY A 237 44.40 41.74 4.52
N LEU A 238 43.44 41.14 3.82
CA LEU A 238 42.04 41.14 4.25
C LEU A 238 41.88 40.33 5.55
N SER A 239 41.06 40.86 6.47
CA SER A 239 40.76 40.17 7.73
C SER A 239 40.06 38.83 7.47
N TRP A 240 40.30 37.83 8.33
CA TRP A 240 39.68 36.50 8.20
C TRP A 240 38.15 36.54 8.13
N ARG A 241 37.53 37.48 8.85
CA ARG A 241 36.07 37.71 8.80
C ARG A 241 35.60 38.18 7.44
N MET A 242 36.33 39.08 6.78
CA MET A 242 36.02 39.53 5.42
C MET A 242 36.23 38.39 4.41
N VAL A 243 37.31 37.62 4.55
CA VAL A 243 37.54 36.45 3.69
C VAL A 243 36.38 35.46 3.80
N CYS A 244 35.93 35.13 5.01
CA CYS A 244 34.81 34.22 5.21
C CYS A 244 33.48 34.80 4.71
N ASN A 245 33.10 36.01 5.11
CA ASN A 245 31.76 36.55 4.85
C ASN A 245 31.57 37.07 3.42
N VAL A 246 32.62 37.62 2.80
CA VAL A 246 32.54 38.24 1.47
C VAL A 246 32.98 37.28 0.36
N HIS A 247 34.00 36.46 0.62
CA HIS A 247 34.58 35.62 -0.43
C HIS A 247 34.22 34.14 -0.32
N ALA A 248 34.04 33.58 0.88
CA ALA A 248 33.73 32.15 1.01
C ALA A 248 32.21 31.89 1.09
N LEU A 249 31.49 32.61 1.95
CA LEU A 249 30.09 32.37 2.27
C LEU A 249 29.16 32.47 1.03
N PRO A 250 29.21 33.54 0.20
CA PRO A 250 28.34 33.63 -0.98
C PRO A 250 28.55 32.48 -1.99
N ASN A 251 29.79 31.98 -2.10
CA ASN A 251 30.11 30.89 -3.00
C ASN A 251 29.64 29.52 -2.50
N ILE A 252 29.60 29.27 -1.18
CA ILE A 252 29.00 28.04 -0.64
C ILE A 252 27.48 28.10 -0.57
N MET A 253 26.89 29.30 -0.58
CA MET A 253 25.44 29.43 -0.46
C MET A 253 24.68 28.82 -1.63
N ILE A 254 25.23 28.87 -2.85
CA ILE A 254 24.60 28.28 -4.03
C ILE A 254 24.44 26.74 -3.84
N PRO A 255 25.50 25.94 -3.63
CA PRO A 255 25.36 24.51 -3.33
C PRO A 255 24.46 24.20 -2.13
N THR A 256 24.50 25.04 -1.10
CA THR A 256 23.70 24.87 0.12
C THR A 256 22.21 25.05 -0.16
N LEU A 257 21.82 26.07 -0.93
CA LEU A 257 20.44 26.34 -1.32
C LEU A 257 19.92 25.33 -2.35
N THR A 258 20.78 24.86 -3.25
CA THR A 258 20.44 23.71 -4.11
C THR A 258 20.13 22.47 -3.27
N THR A 259 20.93 22.24 -2.22
CA THR A 259 20.69 21.13 -1.28
C THR A 259 19.39 21.32 -0.50
N LEU A 260 19.04 22.55 -0.13
CA LEU A 260 17.75 22.87 0.50
C LEU A 260 16.57 22.46 -0.38
N GLY A 261 16.62 22.74 -1.69
CA GLY A 261 15.59 22.33 -2.65
C GLY A 261 15.47 20.81 -2.76
N SER A 262 16.60 20.09 -2.79
CA SER A 262 16.57 18.62 -2.74
C SER A 262 16.07 18.07 -1.40
N SER A 263 16.37 18.76 -0.29
CA SER A 263 15.96 18.38 1.06
C SER A 263 14.46 18.54 1.25
N LEU A 264 13.86 19.57 0.65
CA LEU A 264 12.40 19.78 0.65
C LEU A 264 11.66 18.56 0.09
N ARG A 265 12.18 17.91 -0.96
CA ARG A 265 11.59 16.68 -1.52
C ARG A 265 11.53 15.55 -0.49
N TYR A 266 12.61 15.35 0.26
CA TYR A 266 12.66 14.35 1.33
C TYR A 266 11.75 14.72 2.50
N SER A 267 11.68 16.00 2.88
CA SER A 267 10.75 16.46 3.92
C SER A 267 9.30 16.23 3.52
N LEU A 268 8.92 16.53 2.27
CA LEU A 268 7.58 16.23 1.73
C LEU A 268 7.26 14.73 1.75
N ALA A 269 8.24 13.88 1.49
CA ALA A 269 8.07 12.43 1.59
C ALA A 269 7.81 11.99 3.04
N SER A 270 8.55 12.52 4.01
CA SER A 270 8.36 12.18 5.43
C SER A 270 7.19 12.91 6.11
N LEU A 271 6.61 13.93 5.47
CA LEU A 271 5.58 14.79 6.06
C LEU A 271 4.35 14.02 6.57
N PRO A 272 3.72 13.11 5.78
CA PRO A 272 2.55 12.38 6.26
C PRO A 272 2.86 11.53 7.49
N VAL A 273 4.07 10.96 7.57
CA VAL A 273 4.52 10.17 8.72
C VAL A 273 4.59 11.03 9.98
N VAL A 274 5.18 12.23 9.89
CA VAL A 274 5.28 13.17 11.02
C VAL A 274 3.89 13.67 11.43
N GLU A 275 3.05 14.04 10.47
CA GLU A 275 1.72 14.56 10.77
C GLU A 275 0.81 13.51 11.41
N VAL A 276 0.85 12.27 10.91
CA VAL A 276 0.14 11.13 11.52
C VAL A 276 0.66 10.82 12.92
N PHE A 277 1.97 10.90 13.16
CA PHE A 277 2.56 10.59 14.47
C PHE A 277 2.14 11.58 15.56
N PHE A 278 2.18 12.87 15.23
CA PHE A 278 1.88 13.95 16.17
C PHE A 278 0.42 14.41 16.12
N GLU A 279 -0.44 13.76 15.33
CA GLU A 279 -1.84 14.17 15.13
C GLU A 279 -1.94 15.64 14.64
N TRP A 280 -1.00 16.04 13.79
CA TRP A 280 -0.93 17.37 13.20
C TRP A 280 -1.93 17.48 12.04
N PRO A 281 -2.88 18.44 12.04
CA PRO A 281 -3.96 18.57 11.06
C PRO A 281 -3.47 19.17 9.73
N GLY A 282 -2.39 18.61 9.18
CA GLY A 282 -1.84 18.98 7.88
C GLY A 282 -2.39 18.14 6.73
N VAL A 283 -1.91 18.46 5.54
CA VAL A 283 -2.29 17.83 4.27
C VAL A 283 -1.96 16.34 4.25
N GLY A 284 -0.84 15.89 4.80
CA GLY A 284 -0.46 14.48 4.82
C GLY A 284 -1.41 13.61 5.64
N LEU A 285 -1.77 14.04 6.86
CA LEU A 285 -2.79 13.36 7.67
C LEU A 285 -4.16 13.40 6.98
N LYS A 286 -4.59 14.58 6.53
CA LYS A 286 -5.92 14.76 5.93
C LYS A 286 -6.11 14.12 4.57
N LEU A 287 -5.03 13.94 3.83
CA LEU A 287 -5.02 13.15 2.61
C LEU A 287 -5.25 11.67 2.90
N LEU A 288 -4.67 11.14 3.98
CA LEU A 288 -4.94 9.75 4.39
C LEU A 288 -6.42 9.56 4.77
N ASP A 289 -6.99 10.51 5.53
CA ASP A 289 -8.41 10.53 5.86
C ASP A 289 -9.28 10.56 4.58
N ALA A 290 -8.94 11.42 3.61
CA ALA A 290 -9.68 11.55 2.35
C ALA A 290 -9.62 10.28 1.47
N ILE A 291 -8.48 9.57 1.45
CA ILE A 291 -8.35 8.27 0.76
C ILE A 291 -9.28 7.24 1.39
N GLN A 292 -9.31 7.18 2.73
CA GLN A 292 -10.17 6.24 3.47
C GLN A 292 -11.65 6.51 3.23
N GLN A 293 -12.03 7.79 3.12
CA GLN A 293 -13.37 8.27 2.82
C GLN A 293 -13.79 8.11 1.34
N GLY A 294 -12.87 7.74 0.44
CA GLY A 294 -13.15 7.63 -0.99
C GLY A 294 -13.38 8.98 -1.68
N ASN A 295 -12.90 10.08 -1.10
CA ASN A 295 -13.03 11.41 -1.70
C ASN A 295 -11.85 11.74 -2.62
N ASP A 296 -11.90 11.22 -3.84
CA ASP A 296 -10.82 11.33 -4.82
C ASP A 296 -10.48 12.78 -5.22
N VAL A 297 -11.48 13.64 -5.27
CA VAL A 297 -11.31 15.05 -5.65
C VAL A 297 -10.53 15.80 -4.56
N LEU A 298 -10.88 15.57 -3.29
CA LEU A 298 -10.16 16.15 -2.16
C LEU A 298 -8.72 15.62 -2.05
N VAL A 299 -8.49 14.34 -2.33
CA VAL A 299 -7.13 13.78 -2.42
C VAL A 299 -6.32 14.49 -3.50
N THR A 300 -6.92 14.70 -4.67
CA THR A 300 -6.30 15.41 -5.79
C THR A 300 -5.96 16.86 -5.41
N ASP A 301 -6.88 17.58 -4.75
CA ASP A 301 -6.66 18.94 -4.23
C ASP A 301 -5.47 18.99 -3.26
N PHE A 302 -5.40 18.05 -2.32
CA PHE A 302 -4.30 17.96 -1.36
C PHE A 302 -2.95 17.71 -2.02
N ILE A 303 -2.85 16.77 -2.97
CA ILE A 303 -1.60 16.50 -3.69
C ILE A 303 -1.19 17.70 -4.56
N LEU A 304 -2.14 18.32 -5.25
CA LEU A 304 -1.89 19.53 -6.05
C LEU A 304 -1.43 20.69 -5.18
N SER A 305 -1.99 20.86 -3.99
CA SER A 305 -1.58 21.91 -3.05
C SER A 305 -0.13 21.73 -2.57
N LEU A 306 0.30 20.49 -2.28
CA LEU A 306 1.69 20.17 -1.95
C LEU A 306 2.63 20.35 -3.14
N GLY A 307 2.21 19.93 -4.34
CA GLY A 307 2.96 20.12 -5.57
C GLY A 307 3.15 21.61 -5.91
N LEU A 308 2.10 22.42 -5.74
CA LEU A 308 2.17 23.88 -5.91
C LEU A 308 3.10 24.51 -4.89
N PHE A 309 3.03 24.10 -3.61
CA PHE A 309 3.94 24.56 -2.57
C PHE A 309 5.40 24.20 -2.89
N PHE A 310 5.67 22.97 -3.34
CA PHE A 310 7.00 22.55 -3.77
C PHE A 310 7.54 23.42 -4.90
N LEU A 311 6.74 23.66 -5.93
CA LEU A 311 7.13 24.49 -7.08
C LEU A 311 7.37 25.94 -6.65
N PHE A 312 6.54 26.46 -5.74
CA PHE A 312 6.70 27.80 -5.18
C PHE A 312 8.01 27.94 -4.40
N VAL A 313 8.34 27.00 -3.51
CA VAL A 313 9.58 27.07 -2.72
C VAL A 313 10.81 26.93 -3.63
N ASN A 314 10.79 26.03 -4.63
CA ASN A 314 11.89 25.94 -5.59
C ASN A 314 12.07 27.22 -6.40
N LEU A 315 10.96 27.85 -6.81
CA LEU A 315 11.00 29.14 -7.48
C LEU A 315 11.61 30.23 -6.57
N MET A 316 11.31 30.23 -5.27
CA MET A 316 11.95 31.14 -4.30
C MET A 316 13.46 30.89 -4.17
N ILE A 317 13.88 29.61 -4.16
CA ILE A 317 15.30 29.24 -4.16
C ILE A 317 15.98 29.74 -5.44
N GLU A 318 15.38 29.55 -6.61
CA GLU A 318 15.92 30.04 -7.88
C GLU A 318 16.05 31.56 -7.91
N PHE A 319 15.05 32.29 -7.39
CA PHE A 319 15.13 33.75 -7.26
C PHE A 319 16.19 34.22 -6.27
N SER A 320 16.61 33.38 -5.32
CA SER A 320 17.68 33.72 -4.39
C SER A 320 19.07 33.68 -5.03
N PHE A 321 19.29 32.89 -6.10
CA PHE A 321 20.62 32.77 -6.71
C PHE A 321 21.17 34.09 -7.27
N PRO A 322 20.42 34.88 -8.07
CA PRO A 322 20.92 36.17 -8.57
C PRO A 322 21.02 37.25 -7.47
N LEU A 323 20.34 37.06 -6.32
CA LEU A 323 20.49 37.94 -5.16
C LEU A 323 21.83 37.71 -4.46
N ILE A 324 22.30 36.46 -4.44
CA ILE A 324 23.55 36.04 -3.80
C ILE A 324 24.76 36.27 -4.70
N ASP A 325 24.69 35.89 -5.98
CA ASP A 325 25.73 36.15 -6.97
C ASP A 325 25.20 37.06 -8.10
N PRO A 326 25.56 38.36 -8.10
CA PRO A 326 25.17 39.30 -9.14
C PRO A 326 25.63 38.92 -10.55
N ARG A 327 26.65 38.06 -10.71
CA ARG A 327 27.12 37.59 -12.03
C ARG A 327 26.04 36.79 -12.75
N LEU A 328 25.18 36.11 -11.99
CA LEU A 328 24.05 35.36 -12.50
C LEU A 328 22.88 36.25 -12.98
N ARG A 329 22.94 37.58 -12.79
CA ARG A 329 21.90 38.53 -13.26
C ARG A 329 21.97 38.85 -14.76
N GLY A 330 23.10 38.57 -15.42
CA GLY A 330 23.35 38.96 -16.82
C GLY A 330 23.59 37.79 -17.78
N ASP A 331 23.69 36.56 -17.28
CA ASP A 331 24.04 35.37 -18.06
C ASP A 331 22.80 34.59 -18.58
N GLU A 332 21.68 35.29 -18.79
CA GLU A 332 20.47 34.70 -19.40
C GLU A 332 20.75 34.18 -20.83
N ASP A 333 21.81 34.63 -21.54
CA ASP A 333 22.03 34.26 -22.94
C ASP A 333 23.09 33.16 -23.19
N THR A 334 23.85 32.72 -22.16
CA THR A 334 24.85 31.64 -22.35
C THR A 334 24.65 30.41 -21.46
N GLY A 335 23.98 30.55 -20.31
CA GLY A 335 23.63 29.44 -19.40
C GLY A 335 22.24 28.80 -19.65
N GLU A 336 21.32 29.47 -20.36
CA GLU A 336 19.92 29.03 -20.53
C GLU A 336 19.69 27.86 -21.50
N LYS A 337 20.75 27.25 -22.05
CA LYS A 337 20.58 26.02 -22.82
C LYS A 337 20.48 24.76 -21.95
N GLU A 338 20.80 24.82 -20.65
CA GLU A 338 21.15 23.61 -19.91
C GLU A 338 20.04 22.99 -19.03
N ASP A 339 19.20 23.73 -18.30
CA ASP A 339 18.46 23.09 -17.18
C ASP A 339 16.95 23.37 -17.02
N GLN A 340 16.28 24.14 -17.88
CA GLN A 340 14.81 24.33 -17.77
C GLN A 340 14.08 24.27 -19.12
N ARG A 341 14.03 23.09 -19.74
CA ARG A 341 13.31 22.88 -21.01
C ARG A 341 12.05 22.01 -20.81
N THR A 342 10.92 22.72 -20.83
CA THR A 342 9.50 22.36 -20.70
C THR A 342 9.02 21.05 -21.37
N PHE A 343 8.13 20.32 -20.68
CA PHE A 343 7.34 19.16 -21.17
C PHE A 343 6.58 19.42 -22.48
N PHE A 344 5.99 20.60 -22.68
CA PHE A 344 5.26 20.92 -23.90
C PHE A 344 6.14 21.35 -25.09
N GLY A 345 7.37 21.83 -24.84
CA GLY A 345 8.38 21.96 -25.89
C GLY A 345 8.75 20.58 -26.47
N TRP A 346 8.60 19.53 -25.67
CA TRP A 346 8.65 18.15 -26.14
C TRP A 346 7.39 17.74 -26.91
N LEU A 347 6.15 18.02 -26.46
CA LEU A 347 4.91 17.67 -27.21
C LEU A 347 4.84 18.32 -28.61
N GLN A 348 5.21 19.60 -28.70
CA GLN A 348 5.16 20.36 -29.96
C GLN A 348 6.28 19.94 -30.93
N GLU A 349 7.45 19.52 -30.41
CA GLU A 349 8.53 18.94 -31.21
C GLU A 349 8.35 17.45 -31.48
N ALA A 350 7.60 16.68 -30.67
CA ALA A 350 7.45 15.23 -30.80
C ALA A 350 6.88 14.85 -32.17
N GLY A 351 5.90 15.60 -32.69
CA GLY A 351 5.36 15.36 -34.03
C GLY A 351 6.37 15.60 -35.16
N SER A 352 7.16 16.67 -35.07
CA SER A 352 8.17 17.00 -36.09
C SER A 352 9.43 16.13 -35.97
N THR A 353 9.82 15.76 -34.74
CA THR A 353 10.97 14.90 -34.43
C THR A 353 10.69 13.42 -34.64
N LEU A 354 9.46 12.90 -34.47
CA LEU A 354 9.12 11.54 -34.90
C LEU A 354 9.30 11.40 -36.41
N SER A 355 8.83 12.39 -37.18
CA SER A 355 9.00 12.40 -38.64
C SER A 355 10.47 12.51 -39.08
N ALA A 356 11.30 13.17 -38.27
CA ALA A 356 12.74 13.28 -38.48
C ALA A 356 13.47 12.00 -38.06
N TRP A 357 13.05 11.35 -36.98
CA TRP A 357 13.58 10.08 -36.48
C TRP A 357 13.25 8.92 -37.43
N VAL A 358 12.02 8.86 -37.96
CA VAL A 358 11.63 7.91 -39.02
C VAL A 358 12.48 8.14 -40.28
N ARG A 359 12.80 9.39 -40.62
CA ARG A 359 13.74 9.72 -41.72
C ARG A 359 15.19 9.33 -41.41
N ASP A 360 15.67 9.58 -40.20
CA ASP A 360 17.05 9.29 -39.77
C ASP A 360 17.29 7.78 -39.60
N LEU A 361 16.31 7.02 -39.10
CA LEU A 361 16.34 5.55 -39.08
C LEU A 361 16.43 4.97 -40.49
N ARG A 362 15.65 5.53 -41.42
CA ARG A 362 15.69 5.14 -42.84
C ARG A 362 17.04 5.46 -43.49
N GLN A 363 17.72 6.53 -43.06
CA GLN A 363 19.05 6.92 -43.55
C GLN A 363 20.21 6.19 -42.85
N ARG A 364 20.05 5.78 -41.58
CA ARG A 364 21.05 5.00 -40.83
C ARG A 364 21.23 3.57 -41.35
N PHE A 365 20.22 3.02 -42.02
CA PHE A 365 20.34 1.76 -42.76
C PHE A 365 21.11 1.90 -44.09
N ILE A 366 21.38 3.14 -44.56
CA ILE A 366 21.92 3.41 -45.91
C ILE A 366 23.35 3.99 -45.86
N ARG A 367 23.83 4.51 -44.73
CA ARG A 367 25.18 5.08 -44.63
C ARG A 367 26.27 4.04 -44.33
N GLN A 368 27.04 3.68 -45.34
CA GLN A 368 28.41 3.22 -45.16
C GLN A 368 29.24 4.38 -44.57
N THR A 369 29.85 4.16 -43.41
CA THR A 369 30.82 5.10 -42.84
C THR A 369 32.09 5.04 -43.71
N PRO A 370 32.61 6.17 -44.21
CA PRO A 370 33.86 6.15 -44.96
C PRO A 370 34.97 5.63 -44.04
N SER A 371 35.63 4.55 -44.46
CA SER A 371 36.84 4.06 -43.80
C SER A 371 37.93 5.11 -43.95
N LEU A 372 38.52 5.53 -42.83
CA LEU A 372 39.71 6.37 -42.86
C LEU A 372 40.83 5.66 -43.64
N PRO A 373 41.68 6.40 -44.38
CA PRO A 373 42.85 5.82 -45.01
C PRO A 373 43.75 5.14 -43.96
N PRO A 374 44.41 4.02 -44.29
CA PRO A 374 45.30 3.34 -43.37
C PRO A 374 46.41 4.27 -42.91
N LEU A 375 46.72 4.23 -41.62
CA LEU A 375 47.84 4.98 -41.03
C LEU A 375 49.11 4.71 -41.84
N PRO A 376 49.90 5.74 -42.18
CA PRO A 376 51.15 5.54 -42.91
C PRO A 376 52.07 4.59 -42.15
N ALA A 377 52.55 3.55 -42.84
CA ALA A 377 53.48 2.58 -42.29
C ALA A 377 54.79 3.28 -41.89
N GLY A 378 55.01 3.46 -40.59
CA GLY A 378 56.22 4.11 -40.06
C GLY A 378 56.04 4.95 -38.80
N LEU A 379 54.80 5.21 -38.36
CA LEU A 379 54.55 5.86 -37.06
C LEU A 379 54.89 4.91 -35.91
N LYS A 380 56.16 4.94 -35.48
CA LYS A 380 56.56 4.45 -34.17
C LYS A 380 55.90 5.35 -33.13
N LEU A 381 54.80 4.88 -32.54
CA LEU A 381 54.33 5.39 -31.26
C LEU A 381 55.53 5.31 -30.30
N LEU A 382 56.11 6.45 -29.96
CA LEU A 382 57.06 6.52 -28.86
C LEU A 382 56.31 5.91 -27.66
N PRO A 383 56.91 4.95 -26.94
CA PRO A 383 56.31 4.50 -25.70
C PRO A 383 56.19 5.74 -24.82
N VAL A 384 54.95 6.18 -24.60
CA VAL A 384 54.66 7.09 -23.50
C VAL A 384 55.00 6.26 -22.27
N GLU A 385 56.18 6.50 -21.70
CA GLU A 385 56.45 6.14 -20.32
C GLU A 385 55.41 6.87 -19.49
N GLU A 386 54.24 6.25 -19.33
CA GLU A 386 53.35 6.59 -18.25
C GLU A 386 54.16 6.34 -16.99
N GLU A 387 54.64 7.40 -16.35
CA GLU A 387 55.04 7.40 -14.95
C GLU A 387 53.82 7.01 -14.11
N ARG A 388 53.45 5.72 -14.14
CA ARG A 388 52.57 5.13 -13.15
C ARG A 388 53.45 4.96 -11.93
N PRO A 389 53.18 5.65 -10.80
CA PRO A 389 53.92 5.36 -9.59
C PRO A 389 53.71 3.87 -9.27
N VAL A 390 54.79 3.09 -9.33
CA VAL A 390 54.81 1.68 -8.96
C VAL A 390 54.72 1.60 -7.43
N VAL A 391 53.57 1.98 -6.89
CA VAL A 391 53.26 1.79 -5.47
C VAL A 391 53.01 0.29 -5.29
N LYS A 392 53.65 -0.33 -4.29
CA LYS A 392 53.35 -1.71 -3.88
C LYS A 392 51.86 -1.85 -3.56
N LYS A 393 51.08 -2.31 -4.55
CA LYS A 393 49.61 -2.24 -4.60
C LYS A 393 48.94 -2.73 -3.31
N GLY A 394 49.35 -3.88 -2.76
CA GLY A 394 48.73 -4.47 -1.58
C GLY A 394 48.82 -3.60 -0.31
N ARG A 395 50.01 -3.07 0.01
CA ARG A 395 50.22 -2.29 1.25
C ARG A 395 49.51 -0.94 1.22
N TRP A 396 49.33 -0.38 0.02
CA TRP A 396 48.65 0.89 -0.18
C TRP A 396 47.12 0.76 -0.15
N TYR A 397 46.54 -0.28 -0.77
CA TYR A 397 45.11 -0.58 -0.57
C TYR A 397 44.77 -0.83 0.89
N PHE A 398 45.62 -1.58 1.60
CA PHE A 398 45.45 -1.85 3.03
C PHE A 398 45.49 -0.55 3.86
N ARG A 399 46.47 0.34 3.58
CA ARG A 399 46.56 1.63 4.27
C ARG A 399 45.35 2.54 4.02
N ASN A 400 44.82 2.58 2.80
CA ASN A 400 43.64 3.38 2.47
C ASN A 400 42.36 2.78 3.08
N TYR A 401 42.26 1.45 3.15
CA TYR A 401 41.17 0.76 3.85
C TYR A 401 41.13 1.13 5.34
N PHE A 402 42.24 0.89 6.06
CA PHE A 402 42.33 1.18 7.49
C PHE A 402 42.38 2.68 7.83
N GLY A 403 42.60 3.54 6.82
CA GLY A 403 42.54 4.99 6.96
C GLY A 403 41.13 5.57 6.94
N ASN A 404 40.12 4.78 6.55
CA ASN A 404 38.74 5.22 6.37
C ASN A 404 37.80 4.57 7.41
N PRO A 405 37.50 5.25 8.54
CA PRO A 405 36.69 4.66 9.61
C PRO A 405 35.26 4.33 9.17
N ALA A 406 34.68 5.11 8.26
CA ALA A 406 33.34 4.83 7.72
C ALA A 406 33.32 3.50 6.94
N PHE A 407 34.37 3.23 6.16
CA PHE A 407 34.46 1.99 5.38
C PHE A 407 34.68 0.76 6.26
N ILE A 408 35.52 0.86 7.30
CA ILE A 408 35.74 -0.23 8.25
C ILE A 408 34.45 -0.53 9.02
N LEU A 409 33.85 0.49 9.64
CA LEU A 409 32.64 0.32 10.44
C LEU A 409 31.49 -0.19 9.57
N GLY A 410 31.28 0.42 8.40
CA GLY A 410 30.27 -0.02 7.44
C GLY A 410 30.50 -1.46 6.96
N SER A 411 31.74 -1.87 6.68
CA SER A 411 32.06 -3.24 6.28
C SER A 411 31.80 -4.26 7.40
N VAL A 412 32.21 -3.95 8.63
CA VAL A 412 32.00 -4.82 9.80
C VAL A 412 30.51 -4.97 10.08
N MET A 413 29.76 -3.86 10.07
CA MET A 413 28.32 -3.88 10.23
C MET A 413 27.62 -4.63 9.10
N LEU A 414 28.09 -4.50 7.86
CA LEU A 414 27.53 -5.22 6.71
C LEU A 414 27.74 -6.73 6.84
N VAL A 415 28.92 -7.17 7.30
CA VAL A 415 29.20 -8.59 7.57
C VAL A 415 28.34 -9.09 8.73
N ALA A 416 28.21 -8.31 9.81
CA ALA A 416 27.37 -8.66 10.96
C ALA A 416 25.89 -8.77 10.55
N LEU A 417 25.38 -7.81 9.78
CA LEU A 417 24.02 -7.80 9.25
C LEU A 417 23.78 -9.00 8.32
N SER A 418 24.73 -9.28 7.41
CA SER A 418 24.66 -10.46 6.53
C SER A 418 24.66 -11.77 7.32
N GLY A 419 25.49 -11.87 8.36
CA GLY A 419 25.51 -13.02 9.26
C GLY A 419 24.20 -13.18 10.03
N ALA A 420 23.65 -12.09 10.57
CA ALA A 420 22.37 -12.09 11.27
C ALA A 420 21.20 -12.51 10.36
N ILE A 421 21.28 -12.27 9.05
CA ILE A 421 20.24 -12.71 8.11
C ILE A 421 20.40 -14.18 7.73
N ILE A 422 21.64 -14.60 7.42
CA ILE A 422 21.91 -15.97 6.96
C ILE A 422 21.72 -16.97 8.10
N PHE A 423 22.12 -16.60 9.32
CA PHE A 423 22.07 -17.46 10.49
C PHE A 423 20.97 -17.08 11.49
N GLY A 424 20.23 -15.99 11.26
CA GLY A 424 19.24 -15.45 12.21
C GLY A 424 18.14 -16.43 12.60
N GLU A 425 17.60 -17.14 11.64
CA GLU A 425 16.60 -18.20 11.88
C GLU A 425 17.15 -19.33 12.78
N ARG A 426 18.49 -19.51 12.85
CA ARG A 426 19.15 -20.48 13.75
C ARG A 426 19.58 -19.87 15.09
N LEU A 427 19.53 -18.55 15.25
CA LEU A 427 19.90 -17.86 16.49
C LEU A 427 18.79 -17.88 17.54
N THR A 428 17.57 -18.23 17.14
CA THR A 428 16.41 -18.40 18.02
C THR A 428 15.81 -19.79 17.84
N SER A 429 15.34 -20.40 18.93
CA SER A 429 14.52 -21.60 18.89
C SER A 429 13.03 -21.30 18.78
N ALA A 430 12.64 -20.02 18.90
CA ALA A 430 11.25 -19.60 18.83
C ALA A 430 10.78 -19.50 17.37
N ASN A 431 9.58 -19.99 17.11
CA ASN A 431 8.95 -19.89 15.80
C ASN A 431 8.32 -18.49 15.65
N PRO A 432 8.69 -17.68 14.64
CA PRO A 432 8.14 -16.34 14.42
C PRO A 432 6.64 -16.33 14.12
N TYR A 433 6.07 -17.48 13.77
CA TYR A 433 4.65 -17.64 13.45
C TYR A 433 3.82 -18.12 14.64
N GLN A 434 4.48 -18.56 15.72
CA GLN A 434 3.79 -19.07 16.89
C GLN A 434 3.21 -17.91 17.71
N ILE A 435 1.89 -17.92 17.83
CA ILE A 435 1.09 -17.00 18.62
C ILE A 435 0.97 -17.60 20.03
N HIS A 436 0.93 -16.75 21.05
CA HIS A 436 0.79 -17.21 22.44
C HIS A 436 -0.35 -16.45 23.11
N GLY A 437 -1.44 -17.16 23.38
CA GLY A 437 -2.61 -16.65 24.10
C GLY A 437 -2.34 -16.43 25.59
N VAL A 438 -3.35 -16.70 26.43
CA VAL A 438 -3.25 -16.54 27.88
C VAL A 438 -2.26 -17.55 28.47
N MET A 439 -1.25 -17.07 29.19
CA MET A 439 -0.22 -17.89 29.82
C MET A 439 0.05 -17.45 31.26
N SER A 440 0.57 -18.38 32.06
CA SER A 440 1.11 -18.08 33.40
C SER A 440 2.62 -17.88 33.29
N ILE A 441 3.08 -16.64 33.40
CA ILE A 441 4.51 -16.29 33.40
C ILE A 441 4.86 -15.85 34.82
N ASN A 442 5.82 -16.53 35.45
CA ASN A 442 6.26 -16.26 36.83
C ASN A 442 5.10 -16.27 37.86
N GLY A 443 4.11 -17.16 37.68
CA GLY A 443 2.96 -17.28 38.56
C GLY A 443 1.86 -16.22 38.37
N LYS A 444 1.98 -15.35 37.37
CA LYS A 444 0.94 -14.38 36.97
C LYS A 444 0.31 -14.83 35.66
N ILE A 445 -1.01 -15.02 35.69
CA ILE A 445 -1.81 -15.25 34.48
C ILE A 445 -2.00 -13.90 33.78
N GLY A 446 -1.53 -13.82 32.54
CA GLY A 446 -1.65 -12.64 31.69
C GLY A 446 -2.05 -13.02 30.27
N ALA A 447 -2.43 -12.03 29.48
CA ALA A 447 -2.65 -12.14 28.06
C ALA A 447 -1.59 -11.29 27.32
N PRO A 448 -1.24 -11.62 26.07
CA PRO A 448 -0.35 -10.78 25.28
C PRO A 448 -0.93 -9.36 25.08
N PRO A 449 -0.07 -8.35 24.83
CA PRO A 449 1.38 -8.44 24.65
C PRO A 449 2.15 -8.59 25.97
N TYR A 450 3.11 -9.52 26.00
CA TYR A 450 4.00 -9.72 27.13
C TYR A 450 5.23 -8.80 27.03
N GLU A 451 5.63 -8.24 28.17
CA GLU A 451 6.84 -7.43 28.28
C GLU A 451 8.12 -8.29 28.14
N PRO A 452 9.27 -7.69 27.78
CA PRO A 452 10.56 -8.37 27.77
C PRO A 452 10.84 -9.10 29.10
N SER A 453 11.06 -10.41 29.01
CA SER A 453 11.22 -11.33 30.14
C SER A 453 12.19 -12.47 29.80
N GLU A 454 12.45 -13.37 30.74
CA GLU A 454 13.28 -14.56 30.49
C GLU A 454 12.66 -15.51 29.45
N THR A 455 11.32 -15.54 29.38
CA THR A 455 10.58 -16.33 28.37
C THR A 455 10.61 -15.67 27.01
N PHE A 456 10.37 -14.34 26.96
CA PHE A 456 10.35 -13.56 25.72
C PHE A 456 11.38 -12.43 25.81
N LEU A 457 12.60 -12.66 25.32
CA LEU A 457 13.74 -11.74 25.50
C LEU A 457 13.45 -10.32 25.02
N TRP A 458 12.75 -10.17 23.89
CA TRP A 458 12.37 -8.86 23.32
C TRP A 458 10.88 -8.55 23.52
N GLY A 459 10.20 -9.34 24.35
CA GLY A 459 8.75 -9.30 24.54
C GLY A 459 7.99 -9.93 23.37
N THR A 460 6.66 -9.85 23.42
CA THR A 460 5.80 -10.29 22.34
C THR A 460 5.06 -9.15 21.67
N ASP A 461 4.54 -9.40 20.48
CA ASP A 461 3.51 -8.57 19.89
C ASP A 461 2.14 -8.79 20.56
N GLN A 462 1.12 -8.11 20.06
CA GLN A 462 -0.24 -8.14 20.62
C GLN A 462 -0.92 -9.51 20.59
N ILE A 463 -0.48 -10.38 19.69
CA ILE A 463 -1.00 -11.74 19.54
C ILE A 463 -0.05 -12.76 20.17
N GLY A 464 1.00 -12.31 20.87
CA GLY A 464 1.90 -13.20 21.60
C GLY A 464 3.01 -13.80 20.75
N ARG A 465 3.28 -13.30 19.54
CA ARG A 465 4.45 -13.73 18.75
C ARG A 465 5.72 -13.12 19.31
N ASP A 466 6.77 -13.93 19.37
CA ASP A 466 8.08 -13.48 19.85
C ASP A 466 8.71 -12.44 18.90
N ILE A 467 8.98 -11.23 19.42
CA ILE A 467 9.52 -10.11 18.64
C ILE A 467 10.94 -10.39 18.14
N GLN A 468 11.75 -11.15 18.89
CA GLN A 468 13.11 -11.51 18.48
C GLN A 468 13.08 -12.40 17.25
N ALA A 469 12.26 -13.44 17.26
CA ALA A 469 12.06 -14.33 16.12
C ALA A 469 11.51 -13.57 14.91
N LEU A 470 10.51 -12.70 15.11
CA LEU A 470 9.95 -11.88 14.05
C LEU A 470 10.97 -10.93 13.40
N VAL A 471 11.82 -10.27 14.19
CA VAL A 471 12.83 -9.34 13.66
C VAL A 471 13.94 -10.08 12.92
N LEU A 472 14.42 -11.22 13.45
CA LEU A 472 15.46 -12.02 12.81
C LEU A 472 14.98 -12.64 11.48
N ALA A 473 13.79 -13.25 11.49
CA ALA A 473 13.16 -13.78 10.28
C ALA A 473 12.82 -12.65 9.28
N GLY A 474 12.41 -11.48 9.80
CA GLY A 474 12.02 -10.33 8.99
C GLY A 474 13.16 -9.71 8.19
N GLY A 475 14.38 -9.73 8.72
CA GLY A 475 15.55 -9.14 8.06
C GLY A 475 15.81 -9.72 6.67
N LYS A 476 15.64 -11.05 6.51
CA LYS A 476 15.81 -11.73 5.21
C LYS A 476 14.83 -11.21 4.17
N ARG A 477 13.55 -11.06 4.53
CA ARG A 477 12.50 -10.62 3.60
C ARG A 477 12.65 -9.14 3.26
N THR A 478 12.81 -8.28 4.26
CA THR A 478 12.95 -6.82 4.06
C THR A 478 14.20 -6.50 3.23
N LEU A 479 15.34 -7.14 3.50
CA LEU A 479 16.58 -6.85 2.77
C LEU A 479 16.59 -7.47 1.37
N SER A 480 15.95 -8.62 1.15
CA SER A 480 15.76 -9.15 -0.21
C SER A 480 14.87 -8.25 -1.05
N LEU A 481 13.74 -7.80 -0.49
CA LEU A 481 12.85 -6.84 -1.14
C LEU A 481 13.58 -5.53 -1.45
N ALA A 482 14.30 -4.97 -0.48
CA ALA A 482 15.04 -3.72 -0.65
C ALA A 482 16.16 -3.87 -1.69
N PHE A 483 16.88 -4.99 -1.71
CA PHE A 483 17.94 -5.25 -2.68
C PHE A 483 17.39 -5.37 -4.11
N LEU A 484 16.30 -6.12 -4.31
CA LEU A 484 15.67 -6.26 -5.63
C LEU A 484 15.03 -4.95 -6.09
N GLY A 485 14.37 -4.22 -5.19
CA GLY A 485 13.84 -2.89 -5.45
C GLY A 485 14.92 -1.88 -5.84
N MET A 486 16.04 -1.86 -5.09
CA MET A 486 17.20 -1.05 -5.40
C MET A 486 17.80 -1.42 -6.76
N LEU A 487 17.96 -2.72 -7.06
CA LEU A 487 18.51 -3.17 -8.34
C LEU A 487 17.60 -2.77 -9.51
N ALA A 488 16.29 -2.98 -9.40
CA ALA A 488 15.33 -2.61 -10.42
C ALA A 488 15.30 -1.09 -10.65
N ARG A 489 15.30 -0.30 -9.58
CA ARG A 489 15.43 1.17 -9.61
C ARG A 489 16.74 1.60 -10.27
N LEU A 490 17.86 0.98 -9.90
CA LEU A 490 19.19 1.30 -10.41
C LEU A 490 19.28 0.99 -11.91
N LEU A 491 18.76 -0.16 -12.34
CA LEU A 491 18.73 -0.55 -13.75
C LEU A 491 17.86 0.40 -14.58
N LEU A 492 16.65 0.72 -14.11
CA LEU A 492 15.76 1.67 -14.78
C LEU A 492 16.39 3.07 -14.84
N GLY A 493 16.86 3.59 -13.71
CA GLY A 493 17.46 4.92 -13.64
C GLY A 493 18.76 5.01 -14.43
N ALA A 494 19.67 4.04 -14.32
CA ALA A 494 20.95 4.07 -15.04
C ALA A 494 20.76 3.95 -16.55
N THR A 495 19.83 3.11 -17.02
CA THR A 495 19.54 3.00 -18.45
C THR A 495 18.98 4.31 -19.00
N LEU A 496 17.97 4.91 -18.35
CA LEU A 496 17.41 6.20 -18.74
C LEU A 496 18.45 7.33 -18.65
N GLY A 497 19.27 7.35 -17.59
CA GLY A 497 20.33 8.33 -17.38
C GLY A 497 21.46 8.25 -18.41
N ILE A 498 21.93 7.05 -18.75
CA ILE A 498 22.94 6.84 -19.81
C ILE A 498 22.41 7.33 -21.15
N LEU A 499 21.18 6.96 -21.52
CA LEU A 499 20.58 7.35 -22.79
C LEU A 499 20.34 8.86 -22.87
N ALA A 500 19.86 9.48 -21.78
CA ALA A 500 19.66 10.93 -21.67
C ALA A 500 20.99 11.69 -21.76
N GLY A 501 21.99 11.31 -20.97
CA GLY A 501 23.31 11.95 -20.97
C GLY A 501 24.04 11.77 -22.30
N TRP A 502 23.89 10.61 -22.94
CA TRP A 502 24.46 10.36 -24.27
C TRP A 502 23.88 11.32 -25.31
N GLN A 503 22.56 11.53 -25.25
CA GLN A 503 21.81 12.42 -26.14
C GLN A 503 21.59 13.82 -25.54
N ARG A 504 22.57 14.37 -24.80
CA ARG A 504 22.48 15.73 -24.21
C ARG A 504 21.90 16.76 -25.20
N GLY A 505 20.81 17.41 -24.81
CA GLY A 505 20.08 18.40 -25.61
C GLY A 505 19.07 17.82 -26.62
N GLY A 506 19.02 16.50 -26.80
CA GLY A 506 18.06 15.79 -27.66
C GLY A 506 16.68 15.65 -27.03
N TRP A 507 15.72 15.09 -27.77
CA TRP A 507 14.33 14.92 -27.29
C TRP A 507 14.23 13.96 -26.10
N PHE A 508 15.03 12.87 -26.09
CA PHE A 508 15.01 11.87 -25.04
C PHE A 508 15.55 12.42 -23.72
N ASP A 509 16.64 13.20 -23.78
CA ASP A 509 17.18 13.93 -22.63
C ASP A 509 16.14 14.87 -22.00
N ARG A 510 15.39 15.60 -22.84
CA ARG A 510 14.33 16.50 -22.40
C ARG A 510 13.13 15.75 -21.80
N LEU A 511 12.73 14.62 -22.38
CA LEU A 511 11.68 13.77 -21.83
C LEU A 511 12.07 13.28 -20.44
N VAL A 512 13.26 12.69 -20.30
CA VAL A 512 13.76 12.19 -19.01
C VAL A 512 13.83 13.32 -17.99
N THR A 513 14.45 14.45 -18.33
CA THR A 513 14.59 15.59 -17.40
C THR A 513 13.23 16.19 -17.01
N GLY A 514 12.31 16.33 -17.97
CA GLY A 514 10.95 16.80 -17.71
C GLY A 514 10.16 15.85 -16.81
N ALA A 515 10.22 14.55 -17.07
CA ALA A 515 9.60 13.54 -16.23
C ALA A 515 10.17 13.60 -14.80
N VAL A 516 11.49 13.66 -14.62
CA VAL A 516 12.09 13.78 -13.28
C VAL A 516 11.63 15.05 -12.54
N GLY A 517 11.43 16.15 -13.27
CA GLY A 517 10.89 17.39 -12.71
C GLY A 517 9.45 17.21 -12.18
N VAL A 518 8.58 16.54 -12.92
CA VAL A 518 7.22 16.19 -12.46
C VAL A 518 7.27 15.29 -11.24
N TRP A 519 8.10 14.23 -11.30
CA TRP A 519 8.33 13.31 -10.16
C TRP A 519 8.94 13.99 -8.93
N ALA A 520 9.47 15.21 -9.06
CA ALA A 520 10.00 15.96 -7.94
C ALA A 520 8.96 16.70 -7.13
N ALA A 521 7.90 17.14 -7.80
CA ALA A 521 6.81 17.84 -7.15
C ALA A 521 5.82 16.90 -6.46
N PHE A 522 5.87 15.60 -6.77
CA PHE A 522 4.97 14.60 -6.17
C PHE A 522 5.54 14.06 -4.84
N PRO A 523 4.76 14.00 -3.75
CA PRO A 523 5.18 13.34 -2.50
C PRO A 523 5.45 11.84 -2.71
N LEU A 524 6.73 11.44 -2.66
CA LEU A 524 7.20 10.10 -3.06
C LEU A 524 6.54 8.95 -2.27
N THR A 525 6.38 9.12 -0.95
CA THR A 525 5.76 8.12 -0.05
C THR A 525 4.28 7.91 -0.37
N LEU A 526 3.53 8.99 -0.53
CA LEU A 526 2.10 8.94 -0.86
C LEU A 526 1.88 8.31 -2.24
N PHE A 527 2.70 8.67 -3.22
CA PHE A 527 2.60 8.04 -4.54
C PHE A 527 2.92 6.54 -4.47
N ALA A 528 3.99 6.16 -3.77
CA ALA A 528 4.33 4.76 -3.59
C ALA A 528 3.17 4.00 -2.95
N MET A 529 2.54 4.57 -1.93
CA MET A 529 1.35 4.02 -1.27
C MET A 529 0.18 3.84 -2.23
N ILE A 530 -0.19 4.87 -3.00
CA ILE A 530 -1.29 4.80 -3.98
C ILE A 530 -0.98 3.74 -5.04
N LEU A 531 0.23 3.73 -5.58
CA LEU A 531 0.65 2.77 -6.62
C LEU A 531 0.69 1.32 -6.10
N ILE A 532 1.17 1.09 -4.88
CA ILE A 532 1.20 -0.26 -4.28
C ILE A 532 -0.22 -0.76 -4.00
N GLN A 533 -1.13 0.10 -3.53
CA GLN A 533 -2.54 -0.24 -3.39
C GLN A 533 -3.20 -0.53 -4.75
N ALA A 534 -2.96 0.34 -5.74
CA ALA A 534 -3.42 0.21 -7.11
C ALA A 534 -3.00 -1.11 -7.78
N LEU A 535 -1.78 -1.57 -7.52
CA LEU A 535 -1.27 -2.86 -8.02
C LEU A 535 -1.70 -4.05 -7.14
N GLY A 536 -2.14 -3.80 -5.91
CA GLY A 536 -2.67 -4.80 -4.99
C GLY A 536 -1.61 -5.28 -4.00
N ILE A 537 -1.68 -4.81 -2.77
CA ILE A 537 -0.69 -5.07 -1.72
C ILE A 537 -0.48 -6.59 -1.48
N GLN A 538 -1.55 -7.37 -1.64
CA GLN A 538 -1.56 -8.83 -1.46
C GLN A 538 -0.86 -9.61 -2.60
N GLN A 539 -0.54 -8.96 -3.74
CA GLN A 539 0.10 -9.64 -4.87
C GLN A 539 1.59 -9.91 -4.64
N GLY A 540 2.16 -9.40 -3.54
CA GLY A 540 3.46 -9.79 -3.01
C GLY A 540 4.60 -8.86 -3.37
N MET A 541 5.82 -9.39 -3.31
CA MET A 541 7.07 -8.59 -3.36
C MET A 541 7.21 -7.77 -4.65
N TRP A 542 6.73 -8.27 -5.79
CA TRP A 542 6.91 -7.58 -7.08
C TRP A 542 6.19 -6.23 -7.14
N VAL A 543 5.04 -6.08 -6.47
CA VAL A 543 4.30 -4.82 -6.41
C VAL A 543 5.12 -3.74 -5.72
N PHE A 544 5.76 -4.10 -4.61
CA PHE A 544 6.68 -3.21 -3.90
C PHE A 544 7.92 -2.89 -4.75
N ILE A 545 8.50 -3.88 -5.44
CA ILE A 545 9.63 -3.66 -6.36
C ILE A 545 9.26 -2.65 -7.46
N VAL A 546 8.10 -2.80 -8.09
CA VAL A 546 7.60 -1.87 -9.12
C VAL A 546 7.33 -0.50 -8.51
N GLY A 547 6.62 -0.43 -7.39
CA GLY A 547 6.30 0.84 -6.71
C GLY A 547 7.54 1.63 -6.34
N ILE A 548 8.50 0.99 -5.70
CA ILE A 548 9.79 1.58 -5.28
C ILE A 548 10.63 1.99 -6.50
N SER A 549 10.61 1.21 -7.59
CA SER A 549 11.35 1.52 -8.82
C SER A 549 10.78 2.74 -9.54
N VAL A 550 9.45 2.81 -9.71
CA VAL A 550 8.74 3.91 -10.38
C VAL A 550 8.89 5.24 -9.61
N VAL A 551 9.02 5.17 -8.29
CA VAL A 551 9.14 6.37 -7.45
C VAL A 551 10.57 6.94 -7.42
N GLY A 552 11.61 6.09 -7.38
CA GLY A 552 12.99 6.55 -7.17
C GLY A 552 13.91 6.55 -8.40
N TRP A 553 13.46 6.13 -9.58
CA TRP A 553 14.33 6.05 -10.77
C TRP A 553 14.91 7.41 -11.19
N GLY A 554 14.21 8.51 -10.90
CA GLY A 554 14.58 9.84 -11.36
C GLY A 554 15.89 10.36 -10.76
N GLU A 555 16.13 10.08 -9.47
CA GLU A 555 17.35 10.48 -8.77
C GLU A 555 18.58 9.75 -9.35
N VAL A 556 18.45 8.44 -9.55
CA VAL A 556 19.46 7.62 -10.22
C VAL A 556 19.70 8.10 -11.66
N ALA A 557 18.63 8.38 -12.42
CA ALA A 557 18.74 8.83 -13.80
C ALA A 557 19.48 10.17 -13.91
N GLN A 558 19.17 11.13 -13.04
CA GLN A 558 19.87 12.41 -13.01
C GLN A 558 21.34 12.27 -12.64
N PHE A 559 21.65 11.46 -11.62
CA PHE A 559 23.04 11.21 -11.23
C PHE A 559 23.83 10.58 -12.38
N VAL A 560 23.33 9.49 -12.96
CA VAL A 560 24.01 8.76 -14.04
C VAL A 560 24.12 9.62 -15.30
N ARG A 561 23.08 10.40 -15.64
CA ARG A 561 23.12 11.39 -16.71
C ARG A 561 24.26 12.38 -16.52
N GLY A 562 24.40 12.95 -15.33
CA GLY A 562 25.48 13.88 -14.99
C GLY A 562 26.87 13.25 -15.19
N GLN A 563 27.06 12.01 -14.75
CA GLN A 563 28.31 11.27 -14.96
C GLN A 563 28.62 11.05 -16.45
N VAL A 564 27.62 10.68 -17.25
CA VAL A 564 27.79 10.48 -18.71
C VAL A 564 28.17 11.78 -19.40
N ILE A 565 27.53 12.89 -19.00
CA ILE A 565 27.83 14.22 -19.55
C ILE A 565 29.28 14.62 -19.26
N THR A 566 29.79 14.30 -18.06
CA THR A 566 31.19 14.56 -17.66
C THR A 566 32.19 13.64 -18.36
N LEU A 567 31.82 12.37 -18.62
CA LEU A 567 32.70 11.40 -19.28
C LEU A 567 32.78 11.60 -20.81
N LYS A 568 31.70 12.04 -21.44
CA LYS A 568 31.59 12.20 -22.91
C LYS A 568 32.66 13.09 -23.55
N PRO A 569 33.09 14.23 -22.97
CA PRO A 569 34.12 15.09 -23.56
C PRO A 569 35.57 14.68 -23.22
N GLN A 570 35.80 13.56 -22.53
CA GLN A 570 37.17 13.16 -22.16
C GLN A 570 38.00 12.68 -23.36
N LEU A 571 39.31 12.94 -23.33
CA LEU A 571 40.26 12.69 -24.43
C LEU A 571 40.27 11.23 -24.94
N PHE A 572 40.02 10.25 -24.06
CA PHE A 572 39.97 8.85 -24.47
C PHE A 572 38.73 8.52 -25.32
N ILE A 573 37.61 9.23 -25.10
CA ILE A 573 36.39 9.10 -25.93
C ILE A 573 36.62 9.76 -27.29
N GLU A 574 37.25 10.93 -27.31
CA GLU A 574 37.62 11.62 -28.55
C GLU A 574 38.58 10.78 -29.40
N SER A 575 39.58 10.17 -28.76
CA SER A 575 40.50 9.23 -29.39
C SER A 575 39.77 8.01 -29.98
N ALA A 576 38.84 7.40 -29.22
CA ALA A 576 38.05 6.27 -29.69
C ALA A 576 37.20 6.63 -30.91
N ARG A 577 36.62 7.85 -30.96
CA ARG A 577 35.90 8.36 -32.14
C ARG A 577 36.82 8.57 -33.33
N SER A 578 38.01 9.13 -33.12
CA SER A 578 39.01 9.37 -34.18
C SER A 578 39.51 8.08 -34.81
N VAL A 579 39.52 6.96 -34.06
CA VAL A 579 39.86 5.62 -34.56
C VAL A 579 38.67 4.94 -35.29
N GLY A 580 37.50 5.59 -35.35
CA GLY A 580 36.31 5.08 -36.05
C GLY A 580 35.39 4.20 -35.20
N SER A 581 35.51 4.23 -33.87
CA SER A 581 34.59 3.49 -32.98
C SER A 581 33.17 4.01 -33.11
N ARG A 582 32.20 3.09 -33.23
CA ARG A 582 30.78 3.45 -33.32
C ARG A 582 30.24 3.92 -31.97
N SER A 583 29.19 4.74 -31.98
CA SER A 583 28.56 5.31 -30.78
C SER A 583 28.14 4.27 -29.73
N ASP A 584 27.54 3.17 -30.17
CA ASP A 584 27.13 2.02 -29.35
C ASP A 584 28.36 1.30 -28.75
N GLN A 585 29.42 1.13 -29.54
CA GLN A 585 30.68 0.56 -29.07
C GLN A 585 31.33 1.44 -28.01
N ILE A 586 31.31 2.77 -28.19
CA ILE A 586 31.83 3.71 -27.20
C ILE A 586 31.02 3.64 -25.91
N MET A 587 29.70 3.61 -26.02
CA MET A 587 28.82 3.51 -24.86
C MET A 587 29.09 2.22 -24.05
N ILE A 588 29.14 1.07 -24.71
CA ILE A 588 29.30 -0.24 -24.04
C ILE A 588 30.73 -0.49 -23.55
N ARG A 589 31.76 -0.07 -24.31
CA ARG A 589 33.18 -0.37 -23.99
C ARG A 589 33.87 0.72 -23.18
N HIS A 590 33.37 1.94 -23.20
CA HIS A 590 34.05 3.09 -22.58
C HIS A 590 33.17 3.83 -21.57
N ILE A 591 31.87 4.01 -21.79
CA ILE A 591 31.01 4.72 -20.82
C ILE A 591 30.58 3.79 -19.69
N ILE A 592 29.84 2.70 -19.98
CA ILE A 592 29.31 1.79 -18.96
C ILE A 592 30.40 1.28 -18.00
N PRO A 593 31.57 0.81 -18.46
CA PRO A 593 32.60 0.28 -17.56
C PRO A 593 33.15 1.34 -16.60
N ASN A 594 33.22 2.60 -17.02
CA ASN A 594 33.65 3.71 -16.17
C ASN A 594 32.56 4.17 -15.20
N LEU A 595 31.28 3.89 -15.48
CA LEU A 595 30.17 4.16 -14.57
C LEU A 595 30.06 3.11 -13.46
N VAL A 596 30.60 1.91 -13.62
CA VAL A 596 30.48 0.80 -12.65
C VAL A 596 30.89 1.23 -11.24
N ASN A 597 32.01 1.97 -11.09
CA ASN A 597 32.47 2.45 -9.79
C ASN A 597 31.41 3.33 -9.11
N SER A 598 30.87 4.31 -9.84
CA SER A 598 29.84 5.22 -9.32
C SER A 598 28.50 4.51 -9.09
N LEU A 599 28.15 3.52 -9.92
CA LEU A 599 26.93 2.73 -9.78
C LEU A 599 26.97 1.82 -8.55
N ILE A 600 28.11 1.23 -8.19
CA ILE A 600 28.24 0.40 -6.98
C ILE A 600 28.09 1.25 -5.73
N VAL A 601 28.72 2.44 -5.71
CA VAL A 601 28.57 3.40 -4.60
C VAL A 601 27.12 3.86 -4.49
N LEU A 602 26.50 4.22 -5.63
CA LEU A 602 25.11 4.65 -5.67
C LEU A 602 24.18 3.53 -5.20
N ALA A 603 24.41 2.27 -5.61
CA ALA A 603 23.63 1.12 -5.17
C ALA A 603 23.62 0.97 -3.65
N ALA A 604 24.77 1.16 -2.99
CA ALA A 604 24.86 1.10 -1.54
C ALA A 604 24.07 2.23 -0.86
N LEU A 605 24.14 3.46 -1.37
CA LEU A 605 23.38 4.59 -0.83
C LEU A 605 21.87 4.47 -1.09
N GLU A 606 21.49 4.03 -2.28
CA GLU A 606 20.10 3.75 -2.66
C GLU A 606 19.48 2.64 -1.81
N MET A 607 20.26 1.64 -1.40
CA MET A 607 19.79 0.61 -0.47
C MET A 607 19.30 1.22 0.84
N GLY A 608 20.03 2.20 1.39
CA GLY A 608 19.59 2.95 2.57
C GLY A 608 18.31 3.77 2.30
N GLY A 609 18.21 4.40 1.14
CA GLY A 609 17.02 5.15 0.72
C GLY A 609 15.78 4.28 0.51
N VAL A 610 15.94 3.08 -0.06
CA VAL A 610 14.85 2.11 -0.24
C VAL A 610 14.36 1.57 1.10
N LEU A 611 15.28 1.22 2.01
CA LEU A 611 14.93 0.78 3.37
C LEU A 611 14.20 1.87 4.16
N MET A 612 14.62 3.13 4.00
CA MET A 612 13.92 4.28 4.58
C MET A 612 12.48 4.37 4.07
N LEU A 613 12.29 4.31 2.75
CA LEU A 613 10.97 4.37 2.13
C LEU A 613 10.07 3.21 2.59
N LEU A 614 10.62 2.00 2.67
CA LEU A 614 9.88 0.83 3.19
C LEU A 614 9.44 1.03 4.64
N ALA A 615 10.29 1.60 5.49
CA ALA A 615 9.96 1.87 6.88
C ALA A 615 8.87 2.94 7.02
N GLU A 616 8.93 4.00 6.21
CA GLU A 616 7.91 5.05 6.14
C GLU A 616 6.57 4.49 5.63
N LEU A 617 6.59 3.65 4.60
CA LEU A 617 5.41 2.96 4.09
C LEU A 617 4.82 2.00 5.13
N GLY A 618 5.65 1.23 5.83
CA GLY A 618 5.22 0.36 6.93
C GLY A 618 4.50 1.14 8.02
N TYR A 619 5.05 2.28 8.43
CA TYR A 619 4.39 3.16 9.39
C TYR A 619 3.03 3.71 8.87
N LEU A 620 2.88 3.88 7.56
CA LEU A 620 1.62 4.26 6.91
C LEU A 620 0.68 3.05 6.63
N ASN A 621 0.90 1.90 7.26
CA ASN A 621 0.17 0.64 7.06
C ASN A 621 0.27 0.05 5.64
N ILE A 622 1.35 0.34 4.91
CA ILE A 622 1.65 -0.22 3.59
C ILE A 622 2.83 -1.18 3.71
N PHE A 623 2.54 -2.47 3.77
CA PHE A 623 3.53 -3.54 3.92
C PHE A 623 3.12 -4.79 3.14
N MET A 624 4.05 -5.71 2.91
CA MET A 624 3.80 -6.87 2.06
C MET A 624 2.68 -7.75 2.63
N GLY A 625 1.76 -8.16 1.76
CA GLY A 625 0.66 -9.04 2.12
C GLY A 625 -0.59 -8.33 2.63
N GLY A 626 -0.55 -7.02 2.85
CA GLY A 626 -1.75 -6.22 3.09
C GLY A 626 -2.43 -6.43 4.43
N GLY A 627 -1.91 -7.33 5.28
CA GLY A 627 -2.49 -7.66 6.58
C GLY A 627 -3.74 -8.54 6.46
N PHE A 628 -4.03 -9.30 7.50
CA PHE A 628 -5.25 -10.11 7.62
C PHE A 628 -5.85 -9.91 9.02
N ARG A 629 -7.14 -10.18 9.15
CA ARG A 629 -7.88 -10.01 10.40
C ARG A 629 -7.78 -11.29 11.22
N VAL A 630 -7.35 -11.14 12.47
CA VAL A 630 -7.34 -12.18 13.50
C VAL A 630 -8.29 -11.75 14.59
N MET A 631 -9.39 -12.48 14.76
CA MET A 631 -10.21 -12.39 15.96
C MET A 631 -9.40 -12.91 17.17
N LEU A 632 -9.52 -12.26 18.31
CA LEU A 632 -8.80 -12.58 19.54
C LEU A 632 -9.82 -12.92 20.63
N GLY A 633 -9.54 -13.98 21.37
CA GLY A 633 -10.29 -14.33 22.58
C GLY A 633 -11.63 -15.01 22.33
N GLU A 634 -11.64 -16.19 21.71
CA GLU A 634 -12.83 -17.06 21.67
C GLU A 634 -13.14 -17.66 23.06
N ALA A 635 -12.10 -17.84 23.88
CA ALA A 635 -12.23 -18.37 25.23
C ALA A 635 -12.86 -17.31 26.18
N GLY A 636 -14.05 -17.61 26.70
CA GLY A 636 -14.69 -16.85 27.77
C GLY A 636 -16.01 -16.14 27.42
N ARG A 637 -16.61 -16.40 26.25
CA ARG A 637 -17.86 -15.73 25.79
C ARG A 637 -17.76 -14.18 25.81
N MET A 638 -16.54 -13.64 25.75
CA MET A 638 -16.32 -12.19 25.66
C MET A 638 -16.52 -11.72 24.21
N SER A 639 -16.85 -10.44 24.03
CA SER A 639 -16.94 -9.85 22.70
C SER A 639 -15.63 -10.05 21.93
N PRO A 640 -15.66 -10.65 20.73
CA PRO A 640 -14.43 -10.93 20.02
C PRO A 640 -13.72 -9.65 19.62
N THR A 641 -12.42 -9.56 19.92
CA THR A 641 -11.62 -8.40 19.51
C THR A 641 -10.96 -8.73 18.17
N ILE A 642 -11.39 -8.08 17.09
CA ILE A 642 -10.78 -8.28 15.76
C ILE A 642 -9.55 -7.37 15.66
N ALA A 643 -8.39 -7.95 15.39
CA ALA A 643 -7.14 -7.22 15.26
C ALA A 643 -6.46 -7.54 13.91
N PHE A 644 -5.78 -6.57 13.32
CA PHE A 644 -5.25 -6.65 11.95
C PHE A 644 -3.72 -6.79 11.98
N PHE A 645 -3.19 -7.88 11.41
CA PHE A 645 -1.75 -8.17 11.44
C PHE A 645 -1.23 -8.76 10.14
N SER A 646 0.08 -8.62 9.90
CA SER A 646 0.78 -9.40 8.87
C SER A 646 1.23 -10.75 9.41
N ASP A 647 1.05 -11.82 8.64
CA ASP A 647 1.64 -13.16 8.83
C ASP A 647 3.07 -13.24 8.27
N ILE A 648 3.55 -12.18 7.62
CA ILE A 648 4.89 -12.10 7.07
C ILE A 648 5.80 -11.44 8.11
N PRO A 649 6.82 -12.12 8.65
CA PRO A 649 7.91 -11.44 9.33
C PRO A 649 8.63 -10.57 8.30
N GLU A 650 8.38 -9.27 8.37
CA GLU A 650 8.95 -8.23 7.52
C GLU A 650 8.93 -6.94 8.35
N TRP A 651 10.03 -6.18 8.38
CA TRP A 651 10.16 -5.07 9.32
C TRP A 651 9.13 -3.96 9.11
N ALA A 652 8.77 -3.60 7.87
CA ALA A 652 7.74 -2.61 7.62
C ALA A 652 6.37 -3.09 8.13
N ALA A 653 6.05 -4.37 7.98
CA ALA A 653 4.86 -5.01 8.55
C ALA A 653 4.86 -5.00 10.08
N LEU A 654 6.00 -5.29 10.71
CA LEU A 654 6.14 -5.20 12.16
C LEU A 654 5.92 -3.78 12.67
N ILE A 655 6.39 -2.75 11.94
CA ILE A 655 6.15 -1.35 12.29
C ILE A 655 4.66 -0.99 12.14
N ALA A 656 4.02 -1.46 11.07
CA ALA A 656 2.60 -1.21 10.79
C ALA A 656 1.69 -1.72 11.92
N ASN A 657 1.92 -2.97 12.36
CA ASN A 657 1.13 -3.65 13.39
C ASN A 657 1.11 -2.89 14.74
N VAL A 658 2.11 -2.04 15.00
CA VAL A 658 2.33 -1.41 16.30
C VAL A 658 1.88 0.06 16.31
N ARG A 659 1.50 0.63 15.15
CA ARG A 659 1.12 2.05 15.02
C ARG A 659 0.07 2.52 16.03
N GLN A 660 -0.91 1.67 16.37
CA GLN A 660 -1.97 2.00 17.33
C GLN A 660 -1.55 1.79 18.80
N TYR A 661 -0.48 1.04 19.05
CA TYR A 661 -0.20 0.45 20.37
C TYR A 661 1.18 0.75 20.93
N TRP A 662 2.08 1.32 20.11
CA TRP A 662 3.45 1.64 20.52
C TRP A 662 3.51 2.54 21.77
N ARG A 663 2.49 3.39 21.99
CA ARG A 663 2.39 4.26 23.18
C ARG A 663 2.27 3.43 24.46
N SER A 664 1.46 2.37 24.42
CA SER A 664 1.22 1.46 25.55
C SER A 664 2.34 0.42 25.69
N TYR A 665 2.92 0.00 24.56
CA TYR A 665 3.88 -1.11 24.50
C TYR A 665 5.09 -0.74 23.61
N PRO A 666 6.04 0.06 24.11
CA PRO A 666 7.11 0.63 23.29
C PRO A 666 8.08 -0.40 22.68
N TRP A 667 8.28 -1.55 23.33
CA TRP A 667 9.21 -2.59 22.84
C TRP A 667 8.80 -3.14 21.47
N MET A 668 7.50 -3.20 21.19
CA MET A 668 6.98 -3.70 19.92
C MET A 668 7.44 -2.87 18.72
N ALA A 669 7.63 -1.56 18.89
CA ALA A 669 8.12 -0.66 17.83
C ALA A 669 9.63 -0.46 17.88
N LEU A 670 10.24 -0.52 19.08
CA LEU A 670 11.65 -0.25 19.28
C LEU A 670 12.56 -1.23 18.55
N TYR A 671 12.35 -2.54 18.71
CA TYR A 671 13.27 -3.55 18.14
C TYR A 671 13.20 -3.61 16.60
N PRO A 672 12.02 -3.67 15.95
CA PRO A 672 11.95 -3.58 14.49
C PRO A 672 12.50 -2.25 13.97
N GLY A 673 12.21 -1.14 14.65
CA GLY A 673 12.71 0.19 14.29
C GLY A 673 14.24 0.28 14.36
N LEU A 674 14.87 -0.29 15.38
CA LEU A 674 16.33 -0.37 15.51
C LEU A 674 16.95 -1.24 14.42
N ALA A 675 16.33 -2.37 14.07
CA ALA A 675 16.81 -3.24 13.00
C ALA A 675 16.85 -2.51 11.65
N VAL A 676 15.78 -1.76 11.33
CA VAL A 676 15.73 -0.88 10.16
C VAL A 676 16.81 0.19 10.23
N PHE A 677 16.91 0.93 11.35
CA PHE A 677 17.87 2.01 11.53
C PHE A 677 19.32 1.54 11.34
N PHE A 678 19.73 0.45 12.00
CA PHE A 678 21.07 -0.09 11.87
C PHE A 678 21.35 -0.59 10.45
N SER A 679 20.35 -1.12 9.75
CA SER A 679 20.49 -1.53 8.36
C SER A 679 20.73 -0.33 7.44
N ILE A 680 19.92 0.72 7.56
CA ILE A 680 20.10 1.97 6.79
C ILE A 680 21.48 2.57 7.08
N MET A 681 21.87 2.64 8.36
CA MET A 681 23.17 3.15 8.78
C MET A 681 24.32 2.33 8.21
N THR A 682 24.19 1.00 8.19
CA THR A 682 25.18 0.08 7.63
C THR A 682 25.45 0.39 6.15
N PHE A 683 24.40 0.49 5.34
CA PHE A 683 24.52 0.76 3.90
C PHE A 683 25.01 2.17 3.61
N ASN A 684 24.57 3.17 4.37
CA ASN A 684 25.05 4.55 4.22
C ASN A 684 26.53 4.70 4.60
N LEU A 685 26.97 4.11 5.72
CA LEU A 685 28.38 4.11 6.12
C LEU A 685 29.25 3.33 5.12
N PHE A 686 28.79 2.16 4.68
CA PHE A 686 29.49 1.36 3.68
C PHE A 686 29.60 2.10 2.36
N GLY A 687 28.52 2.71 1.86
CA GLY A 687 28.51 3.48 0.61
C GLY A 687 29.42 4.70 0.65
N GLU A 688 29.36 5.50 1.71
CA GLU A 688 30.25 6.65 1.90
C GLU A 688 31.73 6.23 2.05
N GLY A 689 31.95 5.13 2.78
CA GLY A 689 33.26 4.52 2.93
C GLY A 689 33.83 4.04 1.59
N LEU A 690 33.01 3.34 0.81
CA LEU A 690 33.38 2.79 -0.49
C LEU A 690 33.68 3.90 -1.49
N ARG A 691 32.87 4.98 -1.53
CA ARG A 691 33.10 6.14 -2.39
C ARG A 691 34.52 6.67 -2.24
N ARG A 692 34.90 7.00 -0.99
CA ARG A 692 36.23 7.55 -0.69
C ARG A 692 37.34 6.55 -0.93
N PHE A 693 37.10 5.29 -0.63
CA PHE A 693 38.06 4.26 -0.96
C PHE A 693 38.33 4.23 -2.46
N LEU A 694 37.30 4.30 -3.31
CA LEU A 694 37.48 4.31 -4.78
C LEU A 694 38.16 5.59 -5.28
N ASP A 695 37.81 6.75 -4.73
CA ASP A 695 38.43 8.04 -5.07
C ASP A 695 39.93 8.07 -4.71
N ASP A 696 40.29 7.57 -3.52
CA ASP A 696 41.67 7.58 -3.03
C ASP A 696 42.51 6.44 -3.59
N SER A 697 41.89 5.33 -4.02
CA SER A 697 42.59 4.08 -4.34
C SER A 697 42.82 3.81 -5.84
N TYR A 698 42.30 4.65 -6.75
CA TYR A 698 42.34 4.40 -8.21
C TYR A 698 41.96 2.94 -8.58
N ALA A 699 41.20 2.25 -7.72
CA ALA A 699 40.83 0.86 -7.92
C ALA A 699 39.80 0.80 -9.04
N ASN A 700 40.16 0.12 -10.13
CA ASN A 700 39.29 0.01 -11.27
C ASN A 700 38.47 -1.29 -11.20
N LEU A 701 37.25 -1.22 -10.65
CA LEU A 701 36.33 -2.36 -10.61
C LEU A 701 35.71 -2.68 -11.97
N SER A 702 35.94 -1.87 -13.01
CA SER A 702 35.45 -2.16 -14.36
C SER A 702 35.93 -3.52 -14.90
N ARG A 703 37.05 -4.05 -14.37
CA ARG A 703 37.55 -5.39 -14.75
C ARG A 703 36.66 -6.54 -14.26
N LEU A 704 35.87 -6.32 -13.22
CA LEU A 704 34.93 -7.33 -12.70
C LEU A 704 33.68 -7.43 -13.58
N VAL A 705 33.34 -6.38 -14.34
CA VAL A 705 32.14 -6.28 -15.16
C VAL A 705 32.53 -6.25 -16.65
N ASN A 706 32.66 -7.43 -17.23
CA ASN A 706 32.83 -7.64 -18.68
C ASN A 706 31.57 -8.34 -19.21
N ARG A 707 31.32 -8.30 -20.53
CA ARG A 707 30.21 -9.00 -21.18
C ARG A 707 30.11 -10.47 -20.77
N TYR A 708 31.25 -11.13 -20.57
CA TYR A 708 31.31 -12.52 -20.13
C TYR A 708 30.92 -12.72 -18.66
N THR A 709 31.30 -11.82 -17.76
CA THR A 709 30.91 -11.91 -16.35
C THR A 709 29.45 -11.53 -16.14
N MET A 710 28.91 -10.60 -16.94
CA MET A 710 27.47 -10.27 -16.96
C MET A 710 26.61 -11.41 -17.52
N ILE A 711 27.00 -11.99 -18.67
CA ILE A 711 26.31 -13.15 -19.23
C ILE A 711 26.43 -14.35 -18.28
N GLY A 712 27.60 -14.56 -17.68
CA GLY A 712 27.82 -15.61 -16.69
C GLY A 712 26.94 -15.45 -15.45
N ALA A 713 26.83 -14.24 -14.91
CA ALA A 713 25.97 -13.96 -13.75
C ALA A 713 24.48 -14.18 -14.05
N VAL A 714 24.00 -13.73 -15.22
CA VAL A 714 22.61 -13.97 -15.66
C VAL A 714 22.38 -15.47 -15.87
N ALA A 715 23.29 -16.17 -16.55
CA ALA A 715 23.17 -17.61 -16.76
C ALA A 715 23.15 -18.38 -15.43
N ILE A 716 24.03 -18.04 -14.49
CA ILE A 716 24.05 -18.65 -13.15
C ILE A 716 22.74 -18.35 -12.40
N ALA A 717 22.26 -17.10 -12.42
CA ALA A 717 21.00 -16.74 -11.77
C ALA A 717 19.80 -17.46 -12.38
N THR A 718 19.73 -17.58 -13.72
CA THR A 718 18.68 -18.33 -14.41
C THR A 718 18.77 -19.83 -14.11
N VAL A 719 19.96 -20.41 -14.10
CA VAL A 719 20.16 -21.84 -13.77
C VAL A 719 19.79 -22.10 -12.31
N ILE A 720 20.21 -21.26 -11.37
CA ILE A 720 19.80 -21.36 -9.96
C ILE A 720 18.29 -21.23 -9.83
N ALA A 721 17.66 -20.26 -10.50
CA ALA A 721 16.21 -20.09 -10.48
C ALA A 721 15.48 -21.33 -11.03
N LEU A 722 15.96 -21.91 -12.13
CA LEU A 722 15.39 -23.13 -12.70
C LEU A 722 15.57 -24.35 -11.79
N ILE A 723 16.74 -24.50 -11.17
CA ILE A 723 17.02 -25.58 -10.20
C ILE A 723 16.11 -25.44 -8.97
N LEU A 724 15.99 -24.23 -8.42
CA LEU A 724 15.13 -23.93 -7.28
C LEU A 724 13.64 -24.16 -7.63
N GLN A 725 13.21 -23.84 -8.86
CA GLN A 725 11.83 -24.07 -9.30
C GLN A 725 11.50 -25.54 -9.58
N ALA A 726 12.48 -26.34 -10.02
CA ALA A 726 12.30 -27.74 -10.38
C ALA A 726 12.40 -28.71 -9.18
N SER A 727 12.91 -28.25 -8.04
CA SER A 727 13.12 -29.06 -6.83
C SER A 727 12.08 -28.83 -5.73
N THR A 728 10.97 -28.13 -6.02
CA THR A 728 9.96 -27.83 -4.99
C THR A 728 9.05 -29.04 -4.71
N PRO A 729 8.64 -29.30 -3.45
CA PRO A 729 7.73 -30.40 -3.11
C PRO A 729 6.41 -30.36 -3.89
N LEU A 730 5.89 -29.16 -4.20
CA LEU A 730 4.70 -28.98 -5.06
C LEU A 730 4.84 -29.64 -6.44
N SER A 731 6.04 -29.66 -7.03
CA SER A 731 6.28 -30.31 -8.31
C SER A 731 6.22 -31.84 -8.20
N THR A 732 6.57 -32.39 -7.03
CA THR A 732 6.56 -33.83 -6.72
C THR A 732 5.14 -34.33 -6.48
N TYR A 733 4.32 -33.57 -5.75
CA TYR A 733 2.95 -33.95 -5.41
C TYR A 733 1.94 -33.72 -6.56
N ARG A 734 2.31 -32.94 -7.59
CA ARG A 734 1.46 -32.58 -8.73
C ARG A 734 0.67 -33.76 -9.36
N PRO A 735 1.25 -34.95 -9.60
CA PRO A 735 0.50 -36.06 -10.21
C PRO A 735 -0.70 -36.53 -9.38
N GLU A 736 -0.68 -36.34 -8.05
CA GLU A 736 -1.79 -36.73 -7.17
C GLU A 736 -3.04 -35.89 -7.41
N GLY A 737 -2.89 -34.61 -7.79
CA GLY A 737 -4.00 -33.74 -8.14
C GLY A 737 -4.80 -34.20 -9.37
N LEU A 738 -4.22 -35.05 -10.22
CA LEU A 738 -4.91 -35.61 -11.40
C LEU A 738 -5.88 -36.76 -11.04
N LYS A 739 -5.85 -37.27 -9.79
CA LYS A 739 -6.76 -38.32 -9.31
C LYS A 739 -8.10 -37.75 -8.80
N PHE A 740 -8.25 -36.44 -8.83
CA PHE A 740 -9.45 -35.74 -8.41
C PHE A 740 -10.63 -36.12 -9.33
N ASP A 741 -11.79 -36.44 -8.74
CA ASP A 741 -12.96 -36.95 -9.46
C ASP A 741 -14.15 -36.00 -9.29
N GLU A 742 -14.41 -35.17 -10.31
CA GLU A 742 -15.53 -34.21 -10.30
C GLU A 742 -16.91 -34.87 -10.34
N GLN A 743 -17.03 -36.12 -10.82
CA GLN A 743 -18.32 -36.81 -10.92
C GLN A 743 -18.84 -37.21 -9.54
N ARG A 744 -17.94 -37.61 -8.63
CA ARG A 744 -18.29 -37.91 -7.23
C ARG A 744 -18.82 -36.69 -6.51
N ILE A 745 -18.14 -35.55 -6.67
CA ILE A 745 -18.58 -34.28 -6.10
C ILE A 745 -19.95 -33.90 -6.63
N MET A 746 -20.16 -34.03 -7.94
CA MET A 746 -21.45 -33.71 -8.56
C MET A 746 -22.61 -34.52 -7.96
N LYS A 747 -22.36 -35.80 -7.64
CA LYS A 747 -23.34 -36.66 -6.97
C LYS A 747 -23.65 -36.19 -5.55
N ASP A 748 -22.62 -35.83 -4.77
CA ASP A 748 -22.82 -35.30 -3.42
C ASP A 748 -23.56 -33.95 -3.45
N ILE A 749 -23.24 -33.03 -4.37
CA ILE A 749 -23.96 -31.77 -4.56
C ILE A 749 -25.44 -32.03 -4.91
N GLN A 750 -25.71 -32.98 -5.80
CA GLN A 750 -27.07 -33.32 -6.21
C GLN A 750 -27.93 -33.78 -5.03
N VAL A 751 -27.37 -34.54 -4.10
CA VAL A 751 -28.08 -35.00 -2.90
C VAL A 751 -28.24 -33.84 -1.90
N LEU A 752 -27.17 -33.11 -1.61
CA LEU A 752 -27.16 -32.03 -0.62
C LEU A 752 -28.08 -30.87 -0.97
N SER A 753 -28.24 -30.57 -2.26
CA SER A 753 -29.14 -29.50 -2.74
C SER A 753 -30.49 -30.03 -3.25
N SER A 754 -30.81 -31.30 -2.97
CA SER A 754 -32.10 -31.87 -3.31
C SER A 754 -33.23 -31.30 -2.44
N PRO A 755 -34.49 -31.29 -2.93
CA PRO A 755 -35.64 -30.91 -2.11
C PRO A 755 -35.82 -31.75 -0.84
N GLU A 756 -35.28 -32.98 -0.82
CA GLU A 756 -35.33 -33.90 0.34
C GLU A 756 -34.53 -33.36 1.54
N MET A 757 -33.55 -32.49 1.31
CA MET A 757 -32.74 -31.84 2.34
C MET A 757 -33.38 -30.55 2.90
N LEU A 758 -34.59 -30.19 2.43
CA LEU A 758 -35.41 -29.09 2.94
C LEU A 758 -34.68 -27.74 3.03
N GLY A 759 -33.74 -27.47 2.11
CA GLY A 759 -32.95 -26.24 2.06
C GLY A 759 -31.98 -26.02 3.23
N ARG A 760 -31.89 -26.97 4.17
CA ARG A 760 -30.81 -27.08 5.17
C ARG A 760 -30.68 -25.92 6.17
N GLU A 761 -31.77 -25.27 6.55
CA GLU A 761 -31.74 -24.18 7.54
C GLU A 761 -31.20 -24.66 8.90
N THR A 762 -30.18 -23.96 9.42
CA THR A 762 -29.57 -24.26 10.72
C THR A 762 -30.61 -24.26 11.83
N GLY A 763 -30.69 -25.37 12.59
CA GLY A 763 -31.65 -25.57 13.68
C GLY A 763 -32.93 -26.31 13.27
N LEU A 764 -33.18 -26.48 11.97
CA LEU A 764 -34.36 -27.21 11.44
C LEU A 764 -34.01 -28.64 10.98
N PRO A 765 -35.02 -29.53 10.79
CA PRO A 765 -34.77 -30.94 10.44
C PRO A 765 -33.88 -31.17 9.22
N GLY A 766 -33.93 -30.30 8.20
CA GLY A 766 -33.11 -30.40 6.99
C GLY A 766 -31.60 -30.36 7.27
N ALA A 767 -31.17 -29.54 8.24
CA ALA A 767 -29.78 -29.50 8.67
C ALA A 767 -29.36 -30.81 9.37
N GLY A 768 -30.26 -31.42 10.14
CA GLY A 768 -30.01 -32.71 10.80
C GLY A 768 -29.88 -33.88 9.82
N LEU A 769 -30.75 -33.94 8.80
CA LEU A 769 -30.67 -34.93 7.71
C LEU A 769 -29.35 -34.80 6.95
N THR A 770 -28.96 -33.57 6.67
CA THR A 770 -27.70 -33.26 5.97
C THR A 770 -26.49 -33.68 6.80
N ALA A 771 -26.48 -33.38 8.10
CA ALA A 771 -25.40 -33.78 8.99
C ALA A 771 -25.20 -35.31 9.02
N GLN A 772 -26.30 -36.07 9.06
CA GLN A 772 -26.27 -37.54 9.01
C GLN A 772 -25.74 -38.05 7.66
N TYR A 773 -26.16 -37.44 6.55
CA TYR A 773 -25.63 -37.78 5.22
C TYR A 773 -24.11 -37.59 5.18
N ILE A 774 -23.61 -36.42 5.58
CA ILE A 774 -22.17 -36.12 5.58
C ILE A 774 -21.40 -37.11 6.47
N ALA A 775 -21.92 -37.41 7.67
CA ALA A 775 -21.32 -38.39 8.57
C ALA A 775 -21.24 -39.79 7.94
N SER A 776 -22.29 -40.22 7.24
CA SER A 776 -22.30 -41.51 6.53
C SER A 776 -21.27 -41.56 5.40
N ARG A 777 -21.07 -40.44 4.67
CA ARG A 777 -20.06 -40.32 3.62
C ARG A 777 -18.64 -40.35 4.19
N MET A 778 -18.39 -39.65 5.29
CA MET A 778 -17.10 -39.71 6.00
C MET A 778 -16.78 -41.14 6.47
N ALA A 779 -17.79 -41.87 6.97
CA ALA A 779 -17.64 -43.27 7.35
C ALA A 779 -17.33 -44.18 6.15
N GLU A 780 -17.98 -43.97 5.00
CA GLU A 780 -17.73 -44.72 3.76
C GLU A 780 -16.31 -44.49 3.21
N ILE A 781 -15.80 -43.26 3.33
CA ILE A 781 -14.41 -42.93 2.97
C ILE A 781 -13.41 -43.62 3.90
N GLY A 782 -13.79 -43.88 5.16
CA GLY A 782 -12.94 -44.54 6.16
C GLY A 782 -11.96 -43.61 6.87
N ILE A 783 -12.30 -42.32 7.01
CA ILE A 783 -11.62 -41.40 7.94
C ILE A 783 -12.15 -41.61 9.37
N PHE A 784 -11.37 -41.30 10.40
CA PHE A 784 -11.76 -41.57 11.78
C PHE A 784 -12.79 -40.54 12.30
N PRO A 785 -13.73 -40.92 13.17
CA PRO A 785 -14.67 -39.99 13.80
C PRO A 785 -13.95 -39.02 14.74
N ALA A 786 -14.33 -37.74 14.70
CA ALA A 786 -13.72 -36.67 15.52
C ALA A 786 -14.73 -35.83 16.32
N GLY A 787 -16.01 -36.20 16.31
CA GLY A 787 -17.07 -35.62 17.12
C GLY A 787 -17.17 -36.21 18.52
N GLU A 788 -18.29 -35.94 19.17
CA GLU A 788 -18.57 -36.35 20.54
C GLU A 788 -18.70 -37.87 20.64
N HIS A 789 -18.27 -38.44 21.76
CA HIS A 789 -18.39 -39.87 22.04
C HIS A 789 -17.86 -40.80 20.92
N HIS A 790 -16.80 -40.38 20.21
CA HIS A 790 -16.24 -41.09 19.06
C HIS A 790 -17.22 -41.26 17.89
N THR A 791 -18.17 -40.34 17.74
CA THR A 791 -19.04 -40.22 16.55
C THR A 791 -18.49 -39.16 15.59
N TYR A 792 -19.09 -39.00 14.42
CA TYR A 792 -18.78 -37.88 13.53
C TYR A 792 -19.53 -36.59 13.93
N LEU A 793 -20.44 -36.64 14.89
CA LEU A 793 -21.34 -35.52 15.19
C LEU A 793 -20.93 -34.83 16.49
N GLN A 794 -20.99 -33.51 16.51
CA GLN A 794 -20.92 -32.69 17.71
C GLN A 794 -22.20 -31.88 17.82
N HIS A 795 -22.89 -31.99 18.96
CA HIS A 795 -24.12 -31.28 19.21
C HIS A 795 -23.86 -30.05 20.06
N LEU A 796 -24.36 -28.90 19.60
CA LEU A 796 -24.25 -27.64 20.32
C LEU A 796 -25.65 -27.05 20.44
N VAL A 797 -26.02 -26.64 21.66
CA VAL A 797 -27.35 -26.12 21.99
C VAL A 797 -27.30 -24.61 21.96
N GLN A 798 -28.09 -24.00 21.07
CA GLN A 798 -28.13 -22.55 20.94
C GLN A 798 -29.44 -22.06 20.34
N PRO A 799 -30.19 -21.20 21.05
CA PRO A 799 -31.46 -20.66 20.57
C PRO A 799 -31.26 -19.75 19.37
N ARG A 800 -32.11 -19.87 18.35
CA ARG A 800 -32.07 -19.01 17.15
C ARG A 800 -33.45 -18.46 16.78
N ILE A 801 -33.42 -17.36 16.05
CA ILE A 801 -34.65 -16.74 15.50
C ILE A 801 -34.96 -17.40 14.15
N HIS A 802 -36.20 -17.86 14.03
CA HIS A 802 -36.77 -18.48 12.84
C HIS A 802 -38.08 -17.80 12.48
N LEU A 803 -38.37 -17.71 11.18
CA LEU A 803 -39.60 -17.17 10.66
C LEU A 803 -40.53 -18.31 10.24
N PHE A 804 -41.69 -18.45 10.89
CA PHE A 804 -42.72 -19.46 10.57
C PHE A 804 -44.06 -18.83 10.18
N GLU A 805 -44.29 -17.56 10.52
CA GLU A 805 -45.50 -16.83 10.16
C GLU A 805 -45.25 -15.99 8.91
N LYS A 806 -46.20 -16.03 7.98
CA LYS A 806 -46.10 -15.26 6.74
C LYS A 806 -46.07 -13.77 7.07
N PRO A 807 -45.02 -13.03 6.66
CA PRO A 807 -45.01 -11.59 6.78
C PRO A 807 -46.26 -11.00 6.13
N SER A 808 -46.83 -9.98 6.73
CA SER A 808 -47.95 -9.23 6.15
C SER A 808 -47.55 -7.80 5.92
N LEU A 809 -47.86 -7.29 4.73
CA LEU A 809 -47.75 -5.89 4.39
C LEU A 809 -49.06 -5.44 3.75
N THR A 810 -49.75 -4.50 4.41
CA THR A 810 -51.09 -4.08 4.02
C THR A 810 -51.13 -2.56 3.94
N ILE A 811 -51.56 -2.07 2.78
CA ILE A 811 -51.85 -0.65 2.58
C ILE A 811 -53.23 -0.38 3.17
N LEU A 812 -53.34 0.62 4.03
CA LEU A 812 -54.58 1.04 4.67
C LEU A 812 -55.19 2.23 3.93
N ASP A 813 -56.50 2.42 4.09
CA ASP A 813 -57.21 3.64 3.68
C ASP A 813 -57.17 4.73 4.76
N GLU A 814 -57.74 5.91 4.47
CA GLU A 814 -57.82 7.04 5.39
C GLU A 814 -58.59 6.72 6.70
N SER A 815 -59.39 5.65 6.72
CA SER A 815 -60.13 5.18 7.90
C SER A 815 -59.38 4.11 8.71
N GLY A 816 -58.17 3.74 8.29
CA GLY A 816 -57.34 2.70 8.91
C GLY A 816 -57.79 1.28 8.57
N GLN A 817 -58.66 1.09 7.57
CA GLN A 817 -59.10 -0.23 7.12
C GLN A 817 -58.19 -0.76 5.99
N PRO A 818 -58.04 -2.09 5.84
CA PRO A 818 -57.26 -2.70 4.76
C PRO A 818 -57.78 -2.28 3.37
N PHE A 819 -56.99 -1.49 2.65
CA PHE A 819 -57.29 -1.11 1.27
C PHE A 819 -56.73 -2.14 0.27
N LYS A 820 -55.46 -2.51 0.44
CA LYS A 820 -54.77 -3.48 -0.41
C LYS A 820 -53.80 -4.34 0.39
N GLN A 821 -54.06 -5.63 0.44
CA GLN A 821 -53.12 -6.63 0.95
C GLN A 821 -52.07 -6.90 -0.14
N LEU A 822 -50.79 -6.75 0.17
CA LEU A 822 -49.70 -7.06 -0.76
C LEU A 822 -49.37 -8.55 -0.70
N ILE A 823 -48.84 -9.08 -1.81
CA ILE A 823 -48.53 -10.50 -1.97
C ILE A 823 -47.06 -10.78 -1.62
N TYR A 824 -46.85 -11.63 -0.62
CA TYR A 824 -45.52 -12.07 -0.20
C TYR A 824 -44.76 -12.81 -1.33
N LYS A 825 -43.45 -12.51 -1.50
CA LYS A 825 -42.55 -12.94 -2.59
C LYS A 825 -42.91 -12.46 -4.01
N GLN A 826 -43.92 -11.59 -4.16
CA GLN A 826 -44.27 -10.97 -5.43
C GLN A 826 -44.22 -9.43 -5.35
N ASP A 827 -44.87 -8.87 -4.33
CA ASP A 827 -44.90 -7.43 -4.07
C ASP A 827 -43.84 -7.03 -3.03
N PHE A 828 -43.54 -7.93 -2.08
CA PHE A 828 -42.58 -7.68 -1.00
C PHE A 828 -41.96 -8.98 -0.43
N THR A 829 -40.82 -8.90 0.26
CA THR A 829 -40.18 -9.99 1.00
C THR A 829 -39.52 -9.49 2.29
N GLU A 830 -39.22 -10.37 3.24
CA GLU A 830 -38.52 -10.06 4.51
C GLU A 830 -37.04 -9.71 4.32
N ILE A 831 -36.48 -8.91 5.23
CA ILE A 831 -35.02 -8.82 5.46
C ILE A 831 -34.70 -9.33 6.87
N ALA A 832 -34.04 -10.49 6.94
CA ALA A 832 -33.65 -11.13 8.18
C ALA A 832 -32.15 -10.92 8.50
N ARG A 833 -31.65 -9.68 8.41
CA ARG A 833 -30.22 -9.34 8.63
C ARG A 833 -29.88 -8.85 10.04
N SER A 834 -30.86 -8.60 10.89
CA SER A 834 -30.67 -8.14 12.27
C SER A 834 -31.77 -8.69 13.16
N ALA A 835 -31.48 -9.14 14.39
CA ALA A 835 -32.54 -9.56 15.31
C ALA A 835 -33.49 -8.42 15.70
N SER A 836 -33.08 -7.15 15.53
CA SER A 836 -33.94 -5.99 15.71
C SER A 836 -34.93 -5.79 14.54
N SER A 837 -34.80 -6.53 13.44
CA SER A 837 -35.68 -6.41 12.28
C SER A 837 -37.01 -7.15 12.41
N VAL A 838 -37.35 -7.64 13.61
CA VAL A 838 -38.68 -8.19 13.90
C VAL A 838 -39.59 -7.13 14.49
N GLY A 839 -40.90 -7.27 14.35
CA GLY A 839 -41.89 -6.38 14.96
C GLY A 839 -43.19 -6.31 14.18
N GLU A 840 -44.17 -5.64 14.78
CA GLU A 840 -45.43 -5.30 14.14
C GLU A 840 -45.66 -3.80 14.34
N GLU A 841 -45.86 -3.08 13.24
CA GLU A 841 -46.00 -1.63 13.24
C GLU A 841 -47.10 -1.22 12.25
N GLN A 842 -47.87 -0.21 12.63
CA GLN A 842 -48.92 0.35 11.80
C GLN A 842 -48.85 1.88 11.87
N VAL A 843 -48.20 2.47 10.88
CA VAL A 843 -47.99 3.93 10.83
C VAL A 843 -47.87 4.42 9.38
N THR A 844 -47.86 5.73 9.20
CA THR A 844 -47.66 6.41 7.92
C THR A 844 -46.26 6.15 7.35
N ILE A 845 -46.19 6.12 6.02
CA ILE A 845 -44.93 5.98 5.27
C ILE A 845 -44.32 7.34 4.92
N ILE A 846 -43.00 7.37 4.83
CA ILE A 846 -42.25 8.52 4.31
C ILE A 846 -41.09 8.05 3.43
N GLY A 847 -40.95 8.62 2.24
CA GLY A 847 -39.80 8.37 1.37
C GLY A 847 -38.60 9.17 1.84
N VAL A 848 -37.43 8.54 1.87
CA VAL A 848 -36.16 9.16 2.25
C VAL A 848 -35.14 8.96 1.13
N ALA A 849 -34.58 10.07 0.65
CA ALA A 849 -33.41 10.06 -0.23
C ALA A 849 -32.20 10.60 0.52
N TYR A 850 -31.06 9.93 0.39
CA TYR A 850 -29.78 10.35 0.96
C TYR A 850 -28.82 10.85 -0.11
N GLY A 851 -28.12 11.94 0.16
CA GLY A 851 -26.93 12.29 -0.62
C GLY A 851 -25.79 11.28 -0.41
N PRO A 852 -24.68 11.41 -1.17
CA PRO A 852 -23.49 10.57 -1.01
C PRO A 852 -22.96 10.60 0.44
N VAL A 853 -22.55 9.45 0.97
CA VAL A 853 -21.98 9.35 2.33
C VAL A 853 -20.47 9.40 2.23
N LEU A 854 -19.86 10.39 2.89
CA LEU A 854 -18.42 10.63 2.83
C LEU A 854 -17.62 9.83 3.86
N ASP A 855 -18.28 9.21 4.84
CA ASP A 855 -17.65 8.26 5.75
C ASP A 855 -18.62 7.10 6.00
N PRO A 856 -18.44 5.93 5.36
CA PRO A 856 -19.33 4.79 5.53
C PRO A 856 -19.30 4.21 6.96
N THR A 857 -18.34 4.61 7.81
CA THR A 857 -18.27 4.21 9.22
C THR A 857 -19.07 5.12 10.15
N LEU A 858 -19.40 6.33 9.68
CA LEU A 858 -20.36 7.21 10.36
C LEU A 858 -21.75 6.87 9.83
N SER A 859 -22.38 5.85 10.41
CA SER A 859 -23.84 5.79 10.39
C SER A 859 -24.35 7.16 10.83
N ASP A 860 -25.26 7.77 10.08
CA ASP A 860 -25.86 9.06 10.39
C ASP A 860 -26.72 8.94 11.67
N GLU A 861 -26.08 8.78 12.83
CA GLU A 861 -26.74 8.52 14.10
C GLU A 861 -27.60 9.71 14.55
N PHE A 862 -27.53 10.86 13.86
CA PHE A 862 -28.19 12.11 14.26
C PHE A 862 -29.12 12.76 13.21
N GLY A 863 -29.08 12.38 11.93
CA GLY A 863 -29.93 12.97 10.88
C GLY A 863 -31.39 12.53 10.94
N LEU A 864 -31.65 11.21 11.08
CA LEU A 864 -33.01 10.69 11.25
C LEU A 864 -33.57 10.95 12.65
N SER A 865 -32.72 10.89 13.66
CA SER A 865 -33.05 11.01 15.09
C SER A 865 -33.63 12.38 15.49
N ASN A 866 -33.67 13.35 14.56
CA ASN A 866 -34.27 14.68 14.73
C ASN A 866 -35.09 15.12 13.50
N SER A 867 -35.65 14.18 12.73
CA SER A 867 -36.36 14.45 11.48
C SER A 867 -37.85 14.13 11.56
N ALA A 868 -38.64 14.57 10.56
CA ALA A 868 -40.06 14.19 10.47
C ALA A 868 -40.25 12.69 10.15
N ALA A 869 -39.20 11.97 9.78
CA ALA A 869 -39.24 10.52 9.57
C ALA A 869 -39.17 9.72 10.88
N MET A 870 -38.94 10.37 12.02
CA MET A 870 -39.10 9.73 13.32
C MET A 870 -40.51 9.17 13.47
N ASP A 871 -40.63 8.02 14.11
CA ASP A 871 -41.91 7.33 14.31
C ASP A 871 -42.66 6.87 13.03
N HIS A 872 -42.05 6.93 11.85
CA HIS A 872 -42.65 6.50 10.56
C HIS A 872 -42.05 5.19 10.03
N ILE A 873 -42.71 4.62 9.02
CA ILE A 873 -42.11 3.59 8.14
C ILE A 873 -41.39 4.32 6.99
N VAL A 874 -40.10 4.08 6.86
CA VAL A 874 -39.25 4.76 5.88
C VAL A 874 -39.12 3.94 4.60
N ILE A 875 -39.26 4.57 3.43
CA ILE A 875 -38.96 3.97 2.12
C ILE A 875 -37.59 4.47 1.63
N VAL A 876 -36.65 3.55 1.38
CA VAL A 876 -35.27 3.84 0.92
C VAL A 876 -34.81 2.95 -0.23
N ARG A 877 -33.80 3.39 -0.98
CA ARG A 877 -33.04 2.52 -1.91
C ARG A 877 -32.15 1.54 -1.14
N ALA A 878 -31.82 0.39 -1.74
CA ALA A 878 -30.98 -0.62 -1.10
C ALA A 878 -29.60 -0.08 -0.67
N ASP A 879 -28.93 0.72 -1.52
CA ASP A 879 -27.65 1.37 -1.18
C ASP A 879 -27.73 2.31 0.02
N ASP A 880 -28.93 2.80 0.35
CA ASP A 880 -29.16 3.76 1.43
C ASP A 880 -29.59 3.07 2.73
N MET A 881 -29.92 1.77 2.70
CA MET A 881 -30.41 1.02 3.85
C MET A 881 -29.44 1.08 5.03
N GLU A 882 -28.14 0.88 4.79
CA GLU A 882 -27.11 0.90 5.84
C GLU A 882 -26.89 2.30 6.46
N LYS A 883 -27.39 3.35 5.80
CA LYS A 883 -27.31 4.75 6.25
C LYS A 883 -28.43 5.08 7.26
N VAL A 884 -29.50 4.29 7.28
CA VAL A 884 -30.69 4.52 8.09
C VAL A 884 -30.45 4.06 9.53
N ASN A 885 -30.47 5.01 10.47
CA ASN A 885 -30.50 4.68 11.89
C ASN A 885 -31.85 4.03 12.24
N THR A 886 -31.82 2.77 12.67
CA THR A 886 -33.01 1.97 13.01
C THR A 886 -33.60 2.31 14.37
N LYS A 887 -32.85 2.97 15.26
CA LYS A 887 -33.32 3.31 16.62
C LYS A 887 -34.54 4.27 16.63
N PRO A 888 -34.57 5.38 15.87
CA PRO A 888 -35.68 6.37 15.94
C PRO A 888 -36.90 6.09 15.05
N ILE A 889 -36.90 5.03 14.25
CA ILE A 889 -37.94 4.77 13.23
C ILE A 889 -38.77 3.51 13.56
N LYS A 890 -39.96 3.38 12.95
CA LYS A 890 -40.86 2.25 13.20
C LYS A 890 -40.67 1.11 12.21
N GLY A 891 -40.32 1.37 10.96
CA GLY A 891 -40.03 0.31 10.00
C GLY A 891 -39.27 0.81 8.79
N ILE A 892 -38.74 -0.12 7.98
CA ILE A 892 -38.03 0.20 6.74
C ILE A 892 -38.59 -0.65 5.60
N LEU A 893 -38.94 0.00 4.50
CA LEU A 893 -39.23 -0.62 3.21
C LEU A 893 -38.10 -0.29 2.24
N VAL A 894 -37.35 -1.32 1.84
CA VAL A 894 -36.20 -1.20 0.95
C VAL A 894 -36.66 -1.47 -0.49
N ILE A 895 -36.34 -0.59 -1.42
CA ILE A 895 -36.72 -0.74 -2.81
C ILE A 895 -35.76 -1.75 -3.48
N ALA A 896 -36.32 -2.79 -4.09
CA ALA A 896 -35.56 -3.80 -4.81
C ALA A 896 -34.80 -3.20 -6.03
N ASP A 897 -33.61 -3.73 -6.29
CA ASP A 897 -32.75 -3.38 -7.42
C ASP A 897 -31.99 -4.63 -7.95
N GLU A 898 -30.99 -4.43 -8.82
CA GLU A 898 -30.17 -5.53 -9.36
C GLU A 898 -29.41 -6.29 -8.27
N THR A 899 -29.13 -5.59 -7.17
CA THR A 899 -28.34 -6.05 -6.05
C THR A 899 -29.19 -6.76 -4.98
N LEU A 900 -30.41 -6.30 -4.72
CA LEU A 900 -31.29 -6.83 -3.67
C LEU A 900 -32.67 -7.14 -4.26
N SER A 901 -32.85 -8.34 -4.81
CA SER A 901 -34.10 -8.76 -5.44
C SER A 901 -35.11 -9.37 -4.47
N LEU A 902 -36.40 -9.40 -4.84
CA LEU A 902 -37.45 -10.11 -4.08
C LEU A 902 -37.24 -11.63 -3.93
N ASP A 903 -36.43 -12.23 -4.80
CA ASP A 903 -36.07 -13.65 -4.74
C ASP A 903 -35.00 -13.96 -3.67
N HIS A 904 -34.27 -12.95 -3.18
CA HIS A 904 -33.27 -13.16 -2.14
C HIS A 904 -33.94 -13.53 -0.81
N ARG A 905 -33.23 -14.32 -0.02
CA ARG A 905 -33.64 -14.66 1.33
C ARG A 905 -32.43 -14.62 2.25
N ASP A 906 -32.64 -14.16 3.46
CA ASP A 906 -31.64 -14.18 4.52
C ASP A 906 -32.23 -14.90 5.74
N VAL A 907 -31.37 -15.31 6.67
CA VAL A 907 -31.77 -15.85 7.97
C VAL A 907 -31.13 -15.04 9.08
N TYR A 908 -31.85 -14.89 10.20
CA TYR A 908 -31.40 -14.03 11.30
C TYR A 908 -30.03 -14.43 11.84
N PRO A 909 -29.11 -13.45 12.04
CA PRO A 909 -27.78 -13.75 12.56
C PRO A 909 -27.85 -14.15 14.04
N TYR A 910 -26.83 -14.88 14.49
CA TYR A 910 -26.71 -15.33 15.89
C TYR A 910 -26.54 -14.17 16.91
N ARG A 911 -25.89 -13.09 16.50
CA ARG A 911 -25.22 -12.13 17.39
C ARG A 911 -26.18 -11.13 18.04
N LEU A 912 -27.19 -11.56 18.81
CA LEU A 912 -28.13 -10.67 19.52
C LEU A 912 -28.76 -11.23 20.82
N LEU A 913 -28.21 -12.29 21.42
CA LEU A 913 -28.61 -12.73 22.78
C LEU A 913 -27.58 -12.46 23.88
N SER A 914 -26.53 -11.68 23.61
CA SER A 914 -25.50 -11.32 24.60
C SER A 914 -25.59 -9.85 25.05
N PHE A 915 -26.27 -9.64 26.18
CA PHE A 915 -26.11 -8.55 27.16
C PHE A 915 -26.38 -7.09 26.73
N GLY A 916 -27.67 -6.75 26.62
CA GLY A 916 -28.24 -5.51 27.14
C GLY A 916 -29.41 -5.86 28.07
N PRO A 917 -29.78 -5.06 29.09
CA PRO A 917 -30.98 -5.32 29.87
C PRO A 917 -32.19 -5.42 28.92
N PRO A 918 -33.11 -6.38 29.11
CA PRO A 918 -34.29 -6.51 28.27
C PRO A 918 -35.06 -5.19 28.30
N GLY A 919 -35.26 -4.56 27.13
CA GLY A 919 -36.02 -3.31 27.00
C GLY A 919 -35.28 -2.09 26.43
N ARG A 920 -34.11 -2.23 25.78
CA ARG A 920 -33.43 -1.10 25.11
C ARG A 920 -33.20 -1.23 23.60
N GLU A 921 -33.55 -2.35 22.97
CA GLU A 921 -33.57 -2.46 21.52
C GLU A 921 -35.00 -2.27 21.03
N GLN A 922 -35.21 -1.29 20.16
CA GLN A 922 -36.50 -1.03 19.52
C GLN A 922 -36.61 -1.96 18.30
N ASN A 923 -37.66 -2.77 18.28
CA ASN A 923 -38.06 -3.58 17.14
C ASN A 923 -38.40 -2.66 15.95
N CYS A 924 -37.80 -2.92 14.78
CA CYS A 924 -37.97 -2.12 13.57
C CYS A 924 -38.07 -3.07 12.37
N PRO A 925 -39.28 -3.53 11.99
CA PRO A 925 -39.45 -4.46 10.88
C PRO A 925 -38.91 -3.91 9.56
N ILE A 926 -38.15 -4.74 8.84
CA ILE A 926 -37.50 -4.38 7.56
C ILE A 926 -37.97 -5.34 6.46
N MET A 927 -38.45 -4.80 5.34
CA MET A 927 -38.93 -5.58 4.18
C MET A 927 -38.42 -4.98 2.87
N ILE A 928 -38.17 -5.82 1.86
CA ILE A 928 -37.92 -5.38 0.48
C ILE A 928 -39.27 -5.27 -0.23
N ILE A 929 -39.48 -4.22 -1.01
CA ILE A 929 -40.67 -4.01 -1.84
C ILE A 929 -40.29 -3.88 -3.31
N SER A 930 -41.19 -4.26 -4.21
CA SER A 930 -40.99 -4.09 -5.65
C SER A 930 -40.94 -2.60 -6.03
N PRO A 931 -40.23 -2.22 -7.11
CA PRO A 931 -40.23 -0.84 -7.60
C PRO A 931 -41.63 -0.29 -7.90
N GLU A 932 -42.55 -1.14 -8.36
CA GLU A 932 -43.95 -0.79 -8.64
C GLU A 932 -44.73 -0.48 -7.35
N VAL A 933 -44.51 -1.28 -6.30
CA VAL A 933 -45.10 -1.04 -4.96
C VAL A 933 -44.53 0.24 -4.36
N ALA A 934 -43.21 0.45 -4.47
CA ALA A 934 -42.55 1.66 -4.01
C ALA A 934 -43.11 2.90 -4.69
N ASP A 935 -43.22 2.90 -6.02
CA ASP A 935 -43.79 4.01 -6.78
C ASP A 935 -45.27 4.25 -6.43
N SER A 936 -46.04 3.19 -6.19
CA SER A 936 -47.43 3.30 -5.73
C SER A 936 -47.54 3.92 -4.33
N LEU A 937 -46.67 3.55 -3.39
CA LEU A 937 -46.65 4.11 -2.03
C LEU A 937 -46.18 5.57 -2.05
N LEU A 938 -45.11 5.87 -2.80
CA LEU A 938 -44.58 7.23 -2.93
C LEU A 938 -45.59 8.19 -3.56
N LYS A 939 -46.45 7.74 -4.47
CA LYS A 939 -47.56 8.55 -5.02
C LYS A 939 -48.55 9.01 -3.96
N THR A 940 -48.78 8.21 -2.92
CA THR A 940 -49.65 8.62 -1.80
C THR A 940 -49.00 9.73 -0.96
N ALA A 941 -47.67 9.78 -0.94
CA ALA A 941 -46.86 10.84 -0.33
C ALA A 941 -46.61 12.04 -1.27
N GLY A 942 -47.32 12.11 -2.41
CA GLY A 942 -47.15 13.17 -3.40
C GLY A 942 -45.81 13.16 -4.14
N SER A 943 -45.16 12.00 -4.25
CA SER A 943 -43.90 11.83 -4.98
C SER A 943 -43.90 10.58 -5.89
N SER A 944 -42.75 10.22 -6.47
CA SER A 944 -42.57 9.02 -7.29
C SER A 944 -41.18 8.44 -7.10
N LEU A 945 -40.96 7.20 -7.54
CA LEU A 945 -39.63 6.58 -7.47
C LEU A 945 -38.57 7.39 -8.24
N ALA A 946 -38.92 7.88 -9.43
CA ALA A 946 -38.03 8.68 -10.26
C ALA A 946 -37.67 10.04 -9.61
N GLU A 947 -38.61 10.65 -8.87
CA GLU A 947 -38.34 11.87 -8.11
C GLU A 947 -37.45 11.61 -6.89
N LEU A 948 -37.58 10.44 -6.26
CA LEU A 948 -36.72 10.03 -5.15
C LEU A 948 -35.29 9.80 -5.63
N ASP A 949 -35.10 9.16 -6.80
CA ASP A 949 -33.80 8.96 -7.43
C ASP A 949 -33.18 10.29 -7.88
N ALA A 950 -33.96 11.14 -8.55
CA ALA A 950 -33.50 12.46 -8.95
C ALA A 950 -33.13 13.33 -7.74
N ALA A 951 -33.85 13.19 -6.63
CA ALA A 951 -33.49 13.83 -5.37
C ALA A 951 -32.17 13.27 -4.82
N ARG A 952 -31.96 11.95 -4.87
CA ARG A 952 -30.71 11.30 -4.44
C ARG A 952 -29.50 11.84 -5.19
N GLU A 953 -29.60 11.94 -6.51
CA GLU A 953 -28.52 12.46 -7.37
C GLU A 953 -28.27 13.96 -7.17
N ALA A 954 -29.31 14.72 -6.84
CA ALA A 954 -29.22 16.16 -6.62
C ALA A 954 -28.82 16.57 -5.19
N LEU A 955 -28.82 15.64 -4.23
CA LEU A 955 -28.55 15.92 -2.83
C LEU A 955 -27.06 16.06 -2.54
N GLU A 956 -26.69 17.11 -1.81
CA GLU A 956 -25.33 17.26 -1.28
C GLU A 956 -24.97 16.13 -0.30
N PRO A 957 -23.69 15.74 -0.19
CA PRO A 957 -23.26 14.72 0.75
C PRO A 957 -23.71 14.97 2.19
N GLY A 958 -24.21 13.94 2.87
CA GLY A 958 -24.72 14.03 4.24
C GLY A 958 -26.03 14.83 4.40
N LYS A 959 -26.71 15.21 3.31
CA LYS A 959 -28.08 15.74 3.33
C LYS A 959 -29.09 14.65 3.02
N MET A 960 -30.30 14.83 3.53
CA MET A 960 -31.44 13.96 3.26
C MET A 960 -32.64 14.78 2.80
N LYS A 961 -33.47 14.20 1.95
CA LYS A 961 -34.78 14.75 1.56
C LYS A 961 -35.87 13.77 1.96
N LEU A 962 -36.92 14.31 2.55
CA LEU A 962 -38.12 13.59 2.92
C LEU A 962 -39.25 13.91 1.92
N THR A 963 -40.09 12.93 1.63
CA THR A 963 -41.39 13.17 0.98
C THR A 963 -42.39 13.74 2.00
N ALA A 964 -43.61 14.08 1.55
CA ALA A 964 -44.72 14.25 2.49
C ALA A 964 -45.07 12.89 3.14
N GLU A 965 -45.89 12.92 4.19
CA GLU A 965 -46.47 11.70 4.74
C GLU A 965 -47.41 11.07 3.70
N GLY A 966 -47.21 9.77 3.45
CA GLY A 966 -48.07 8.99 2.60
C GLY A 966 -49.18 8.30 3.38
N THR A 967 -49.74 7.25 2.77
CA THR A 967 -50.75 6.42 3.42
C THR A 967 -50.18 5.62 4.60
N GLN A 968 -51.07 5.14 5.48
CA GLN A 968 -50.70 4.20 6.53
C GLN A 968 -50.47 2.81 5.95
N VAL A 969 -49.44 2.15 6.49
CA VAL A 969 -49.11 0.77 6.15
C VAL A 969 -49.03 -0.02 7.45
N SER A 970 -49.67 -1.19 7.46
CA SER A 970 -49.49 -2.19 8.51
C SER A 970 -48.46 -3.21 8.02
N MET A 971 -47.38 -3.38 8.79
CA MET A 971 -46.33 -4.35 8.52
C MET A 971 -46.14 -5.26 9.73
N SER A 972 -46.06 -6.56 9.49
CA SER A 972 -45.84 -7.56 10.53
C SER A 972 -44.76 -8.54 10.09
N LEU A 973 -43.72 -8.65 10.92
CA LEU A 973 -42.63 -9.61 10.80
C LEU A 973 -42.34 -10.21 12.17
N LEU A 974 -43.05 -11.30 12.49
CA LEU A 974 -43.01 -11.92 13.82
C LEU A 974 -42.12 -13.17 13.84
N PRO A 975 -41.21 -13.31 14.82
CA PRO A 975 -40.42 -14.51 14.99
C PRO A 975 -41.23 -15.60 15.68
N ARG A 976 -40.74 -16.83 15.66
CA ARG A 976 -41.27 -17.92 16.50
C ARG A 976 -41.28 -17.53 17.99
N GLN A 977 -42.44 -17.63 18.64
CA GLN A 977 -42.53 -17.84 20.08
C GLN A 977 -42.22 -19.31 20.36
N ALA A 978 -41.01 -19.63 20.83
CA ALA A 978 -40.68 -21.01 21.18
C ALA A 978 -41.16 -21.30 22.61
N ASP A 979 -41.96 -22.36 22.77
CA ASP A 979 -42.35 -22.87 24.09
C ASP A 979 -41.12 -23.36 24.90
N ASN A 980 -39.99 -23.62 24.24
CA ASN A 980 -38.70 -23.96 24.84
C ASN A 980 -37.53 -23.59 23.88
N TYR A 981 -36.90 -22.44 24.08
CA TYR A 981 -35.74 -21.99 23.28
C TYR A 981 -34.46 -22.84 23.51
N LEU A 982 -34.45 -23.71 24.53
CA LEU A 982 -33.25 -24.44 24.99
C LEU A 982 -32.99 -25.77 24.26
N ASP A 983 -33.83 -26.18 23.31
CA ASP A 983 -33.75 -27.53 22.70
C ASP A 983 -33.27 -27.51 21.22
N GLU A 984 -32.92 -26.35 20.65
CA GLU A 984 -32.41 -26.24 19.27
C GLU A 984 -30.94 -26.66 19.19
N ASN A 985 -30.71 -27.81 18.54
CA ASN A 985 -29.37 -28.35 18.28
C ASN A 985 -28.88 -27.92 16.90
N TYR A 986 -27.70 -27.34 16.84
CA TYR A 986 -26.90 -27.31 15.61
C TYR A 986 -25.77 -28.33 15.71
N ILE A 987 -25.37 -28.87 14.56
CA ILE A 987 -24.55 -30.06 14.50
C ILE A 987 -23.30 -29.74 13.66
N ASN A 988 -22.12 -29.97 14.22
CA ASN A 988 -20.90 -30.04 13.42
C ASN A 988 -20.63 -31.50 13.06
N VAL A 989 -20.20 -31.75 11.83
CA VAL A 989 -19.80 -33.07 11.34
C VAL A 989 -18.30 -33.10 11.10
N MET A 990 -17.59 -33.97 11.81
CA MET A 990 -16.14 -33.92 11.89
C MET A 990 -15.51 -35.30 11.74
N GLY A 991 -14.54 -35.39 10.83
CA GLY A 991 -13.70 -36.57 10.62
C GLY A 991 -12.23 -36.20 10.59
N VAL A 992 -11.36 -37.14 10.95
CA VAL A 992 -9.92 -36.90 11.11
C VAL A 992 -9.07 -37.95 10.40
N ILE A 993 -7.98 -37.48 9.79
CA ILE A 993 -6.86 -38.30 9.34
C ILE A 993 -5.66 -37.97 10.24
N PRO A 994 -5.23 -38.90 11.12
CA PRO A 994 -4.09 -38.67 11.99
C PRO A 994 -2.79 -38.62 11.19
N GLY A 995 -1.85 -37.77 11.62
CA GLY A 995 -0.51 -37.69 11.03
C GLY A 995 0.33 -38.95 11.29
N GLN A 996 1.26 -39.28 10.39
CA GLN A 996 2.13 -40.47 10.52
C GLN A 996 3.24 -40.33 11.59
N GLY A 997 3.44 -39.13 12.13
CA GLY A 997 4.46 -38.81 13.14
C GLY A 997 4.16 -39.34 14.55
N HIS A 998 4.38 -40.64 14.77
CA HIS A 998 4.62 -41.32 16.04
C HIS A 998 3.50 -41.36 17.12
N PHE A 999 3.01 -42.58 17.35
CA PHE A 999 2.53 -43.05 18.65
C PHE A 999 3.54 -42.65 19.77
N MET A 1000 3.11 -41.85 20.75
CA MET A 1000 3.85 -41.31 21.92
C MET A 1000 4.37 -39.86 21.84
N GLY A 1001 3.46 -38.87 21.79
CA GLY A 1001 3.68 -37.60 22.53
C GLY A 1001 3.90 -36.30 21.74
N THR A 1002 3.71 -36.27 20.42
CA THR A 1002 3.89 -35.04 19.61
C THR A 1002 2.75 -34.80 18.60
N GLU A 1003 1.51 -35.14 18.94
CA GLU A 1003 0.35 -34.51 18.27
C GLU A 1003 0.28 -33.06 18.77
N SER A 1004 0.99 -32.12 18.13
CA SER A 1004 0.88 -30.70 18.48
C SER A 1004 0.31 -29.84 17.37
N GLN A 1005 0.20 -30.33 16.13
CA GLN A 1005 -0.26 -29.53 14.99
C GLN A 1005 -1.45 -30.17 14.26
N VAL A 1006 -2.46 -29.36 13.96
CA VAL A 1006 -3.65 -29.76 13.20
C VAL A 1006 -3.97 -28.76 12.08
N ILE A 1007 -4.38 -29.31 10.94
CA ILE A 1007 -4.88 -28.56 9.79
C ILE A 1007 -6.38 -28.82 9.70
N ILE A 1008 -7.18 -27.75 9.60
CA ILE A 1008 -8.63 -27.85 9.47
C ILE A 1008 -9.01 -27.56 8.02
N VAL A 1009 -9.80 -28.44 7.41
CA VAL A 1009 -10.48 -28.18 6.15
C VAL A 1009 -11.96 -28.05 6.47
N SER A 1010 -12.53 -26.89 6.23
CA SER A 1010 -13.88 -26.54 6.64
C SER A 1010 -14.75 -26.11 5.47
N ALA A 1011 -16.03 -26.44 5.60
CA ALA A 1011 -17.09 -25.96 4.73
C ALA A 1011 -18.38 -25.93 5.56
N TYR A 1012 -19.17 -24.86 5.50
CA TYR A 1012 -20.49 -24.87 6.10
C TYR A 1012 -21.48 -25.56 5.17
N TYR A 1013 -22.42 -26.31 5.74
CA TYR A 1013 -23.39 -27.10 4.99
C TYR A 1013 -24.82 -26.57 5.12
N ASP A 1014 -25.08 -25.70 6.08
CA ASP A 1014 -26.38 -25.10 6.28
C ASP A 1014 -26.72 -24.16 5.14
N GLY A 1015 -27.99 -24.13 4.75
CA GLY A 1015 -28.52 -23.24 3.73
C GLY A 1015 -29.63 -22.39 4.30
N LEU A 1016 -30.32 -21.65 3.44
CA LEU A 1016 -31.39 -20.76 3.89
C LEU A 1016 -32.66 -21.49 4.30
N GLY A 1017 -32.94 -22.70 3.80
CA GLY A 1017 -34.16 -23.46 4.08
C GLY A 1017 -35.23 -23.39 3.00
N THR A 1018 -36.47 -23.66 3.42
CA THR A 1018 -37.66 -23.49 2.59
C THR A 1018 -38.40 -22.25 3.06
N ASP A 1019 -38.76 -21.35 2.14
CA ASP A 1019 -39.55 -20.18 2.50
C ASP A 1019 -41.00 -20.55 2.87
N LEU A 1020 -41.74 -19.56 3.33
CA LEU A 1020 -43.13 -19.73 3.77
C LEU A 1020 -44.13 -19.91 2.62
N THR A 1021 -43.67 -19.81 1.36
CA THR A 1021 -44.45 -20.20 0.18
C THR A 1021 -44.25 -21.67 -0.19
N GLY A 1022 -43.25 -22.33 0.40
CA GLY A 1022 -42.84 -23.70 0.07
C GLY A 1022 -41.73 -23.76 -0.98
N ARG A 1023 -41.12 -22.62 -1.36
CA ARG A 1023 -40.00 -22.57 -2.30
C ARG A 1023 -38.71 -22.92 -1.58
N VAL A 1024 -38.00 -23.92 -2.09
CA VAL A 1024 -36.72 -24.39 -1.53
C VAL A 1024 -35.57 -23.53 -2.05
N TYR A 1025 -34.69 -23.11 -1.15
CA TYR A 1025 -33.42 -22.47 -1.46
C TYR A 1025 -32.33 -23.55 -1.42
N PRO A 1026 -31.83 -24.03 -2.57
CA PRO A 1026 -31.04 -25.26 -2.61
C PRO A 1026 -29.60 -25.09 -2.11
N GLY A 1027 -28.99 -23.92 -2.30
CA GLY A 1027 -27.60 -23.65 -1.90
C GLY A 1027 -26.58 -24.58 -2.58
N ALA A 1028 -26.77 -24.87 -3.87
CA ALA A 1028 -25.95 -25.84 -4.59
C ALA A 1028 -24.48 -25.40 -4.71
N ASN A 1029 -24.23 -24.15 -5.08
CA ASN A 1029 -22.89 -23.58 -5.12
C ASN A 1029 -22.50 -23.01 -3.77
N ASP A 1030 -23.39 -22.29 -3.10
CA ASP A 1030 -23.10 -21.53 -1.89
C ASP A 1030 -22.48 -22.44 -0.81
N ASN A 1031 -23.17 -23.53 -0.46
CA ASN A 1031 -22.78 -24.42 0.65
C ASN A 1031 -22.50 -25.87 0.19
N ALA A 1032 -23.35 -26.44 -0.67
CA ALA A 1032 -23.23 -27.87 -1.03
C ALA A 1032 -21.93 -28.19 -1.79
N SER A 1033 -21.48 -27.28 -2.66
CA SER A 1033 -20.24 -27.45 -3.43
C SER A 1033 -19.00 -27.53 -2.52
N GLY A 1034 -18.94 -26.72 -1.47
CA GLY A 1034 -17.84 -26.72 -0.50
C GLY A 1034 -17.76 -28.03 0.30
N VAL A 1035 -18.90 -28.53 0.77
CA VAL A 1035 -18.98 -29.81 1.51
C VAL A 1035 -18.63 -31.00 0.63
N ALA A 1036 -19.13 -31.02 -0.61
CA ALA A 1036 -18.83 -32.09 -1.55
C ALA A 1036 -17.33 -32.10 -1.93
N MET A 1037 -16.73 -30.92 -2.10
CA MET A 1037 -15.28 -30.76 -2.26
C MET A 1037 -14.51 -31.28 -1.04
N LEU A 1038 -14.94 -30.92 0.17
CA LEU A 1038 -14.35 -31.37 1.44
C LEU A 1038 -14.33 -32.91 1.53
N LEU A 1039 -15.42 -33.58 1.18
CA LEU A 1039 -15.50 -35.05 1.16
C LEU A 1039 -14.54 -35.68 0.16
N GLU A 1040 -14.42 -35.12 -1.05
CA GLU A 1040 -13.50 -35.63 -2.07
C GLU A 1040 -12.03 -35.40 -1.68
N LEU A 1041 -11.69 -34.26 -1.06
CA LEU A 1041 -10.37 -34.02 -0.50
C LEU A 1041 -10.02 -35.02 0.61
N ALA A 1042 -10.97 -35.34 1.49
CA ALA A 1042 -10.79 -36.35 2.53
C ALA A 1042 -10.50 -37.75 1.95
N ARG A 1043 -11.22 -38.13 0.89
CA ARG A 1043 -10.99 -39.38 0.15
C ARG A 1043 -9.60 -39.42 -0.47
N LEU A 1044 -9.23 -38.37 -1.20
CA LEU A 1044 -7.92 -38.28 -1.85
C LEU A 1044 -6.77 -38.36 -0.84
N MET A 1045 -6.88 -37.63 0.29
CA MET A 1045 -5.89 -37.71 1.36
C MET A 1045 -5.79 -39.11 1.96
N LYS A 1046 -6.92 -39.77 2.20
CA LYS A 1046 -6.97 -41.13 2.75
C LYS A 1046 -6.29 -42.15 1.82
N GLU A 1047 -6.51 -42.03 0.51
CA GLU A 1047 -5.97 -42.91 -0.53
C GLU A 1047 -4.55 -42.53 -0.99
N SER A 1048 -4.06 -41.35 -0.60
CA SER A 1048 -2.77 -40.82 -1.03
C SER A 1048 -1.61 -41.74 -0.65
N VAL A 1049 -0.64 -41.86 -1.56
CA VAL A 1049 0.66 -42.49 -1.26
C VAL A 1049 1.47 -41.59 -0.31
N TYR A 1050 1.20 -40.29 -0.34
CA TYR A 1050 1.79 -39.28 0.52
C TYR A 1050 0.86 -38.99 1.70
N GLN A 1051 0.81 -39.92 2.64
CA GLN A 1051 0.03 -39.76 3.89
C GLN A 1051 0.53 -38.54 4.69
N PRO A 1052 -0.34 -37.83 5.42
CA PRO A 1052 0.04 -36.58 6.08
C PRO A 1052 0.95 -36.83 7.30
N ASP A 1053 1.89 -35.92 7.55
CA ASP A 1053 2.71 -35.93 8.77
C ASP A 1053 2.01 -35.20 9.93
N LYS A 1054 1.14 -34.23 9.60
CA LYS A 1054 0.28 -33.48 10.53
C LYS A 1054 -1.14 -34.04 10.54
N THR A 1055 -1.85 -33.88 11.65
CA THR A 1055 -3.27 -34.28 11.72
C THR A 1055 -4.12 -33.37 10.84
N VAL A 1056 -4.98 -33.95 10.01
CA VAL A 1056 -5.94 -33.19 9.18
C VAL A 1056 -7.36 -33.49 9.64
N LEU A 1057 -8.07 -32.44 10.03
CA LEU A 1057 -9.45 -32.46 10.50
C LEU A 1057 -10.36 -31.88 9.42
N PHE A 1058 -11.36 -32.65 9.01
CA PHE A 1058 -12.38 -32.25 8.04
C PHE A 1058 -13.65 -31.90 8.81
N VAL A 1059 -14.09 -30.65 8.71
CA VAL A 1059 -15.21 -30.11 9.51
C VAL A 1059 -16.28 -29.53 8.60
N ALA A 1060 -17.40 -30.23 8.46
CA ALA A 1060 -18.60 -29.66 7.89
C ALA A 1060 -19.46 -29.08 9.03
N TRP A 1061 -19.72 -27.77 9.02
CA TRP A 1061 -20.36 -27.08 10.15
C TRP A 1061 -21.64 -26.34 9.75
N ALA A 1062 -22.41 -25.89 10.74
CA ALA A 1062 -23.66 -25.15 10.52
C ALA A 1062 -23.60 -23.78 11.21
N GLY A 1063 -24.21 -22.77 10.58
CA GLY A 1063 -24.30 -21.40 11.08
C GLY A 1063 -23.72 -20.35 10.12
N GLY A 1064 -23.14 -20.77 8.99
CA GLY A 1064 -22.53 -19.85 8.02
C GLY A 1064 -23.54 -18.85 7.48
N GLU A 1065 -24.73 -19.33 7.12
CA GLU A 1065 -25.84 -18.47 6.65
C GLU A 1065 -26.34 -17.49 7.71
N ARG A 1066 -26.00 -17.73 8.98
CA ARG A 1066 -26.34 -16.87 10.13
C ARG A 1066 -25.20 -15.96 10.54
N GLN A 1067 -24.22 -15.74 9.66
CA GLN A 1067 -23.05 -14.89 9.88
C GLN A 1067 -22.22 -15.35 11.10
N GLU A 1068 -22.25 -16.64 11.40
CA GLU A 1068 -21.38 -17.27 12.39
C GLU A 1068 -20.05 -17.68 11.72
N GLY A 1069 -18.98 -17.79 12.50
CA GLY A 1069 -17.74 -18.44 12.06
C GLY A 1069 -17.57 -19.76 12.81
N LEU A 1070 -16.95 -20.76 12.18
CA LEU A 1070 -16.59 -22.01 12.85
C LEU A 1070 -15.71 -21.77 14.09
N SER A 1071 -16.15 -22.34 15.20
CA SER A 1071 -15.47 -22.27 16.48
C SER A 1071 -14.38 -23.32 16.60
N VAL A 1072 -13.10 -22.92 16.57
CA VAL A 1072 -11.96 -23.84 16.78
C VAL A 1072 -12.05 -24.47 18.16
N VAL A 1073 -12.39 -23.65 19.16
CA VAL A 1073 -12.47 -24.12 20.55
C VAL A 1073 -13.52 -25.20 20.68
N ASN A 1074 -14.72 -25.03 20.10
CA ASN A 1074 -15.75 -26.06 20.13
C ASN A 1074 -15.29 -27.31 19.36
N VAL A 1075 -14.76 -27.15 18.15
CA VAL A 1075 -14.27 -28.24 17.31
C VAL A 1075 -13.22 -29.09 18.03
N LEU A 1076 -12.21 -28.47 18.63
CA LEU A 1076 -11.16 -29.18 19.36
C LEU A 1076 -11.66 -29.77 20.69
N ASN A 1077 -12.60 -29.12 21.38
CA ASN A 1077 -13.17 -29.64 22.62
C ASN A 1077 -14.11 -30.85 22.41
N ALA A 1078 -14.56 -31.10 21.18
CA ALA A 1078 -15.39 -32.27 20.86
C ALA A 1078 -14.68 -33.60 21.19
N ARG A 1079 -13.34 -33.60 21.12
CA ARG A 1079 -12.49 -34.75 21.40
C ARG A 1079 -11.60 -34.50 22.62
N PRO A 1080 -11.65 -35.34 23.67
CA PRO A 1080 -10.74 -35.25 24.80
C PRO A 1080 -9.26 -35.29 24.35
N GLY A 1081 -8.45 -34.34 24.84
CA GLY A 1081 -7.03 -34.19 24.49
C GLY A 1081 -6.74 -33.41 23.21
N ALA A 1082 -7.72 -33.21 22.31
CA ALA A 1082 -7.52 -32.42 21.09
C ALA A 1082 -7.45 -30.90 21.35
N SER A 1083 -7.89 -30.45 22.53
CA SER A 1083 -7.73 -29.06 22.99
C SER A 1083 -6.29 -28.64 23.23
N GLU A 1084 -5.34 -29.58 23.30
CA GLU A 1084 -3.90 -29.33 23.41
C GLU A 1084 -3.22 -29.16 22.04
N LEU A 1085 -3.95 -29.40 20.93
CA LEU A 1085 -3.43 -29.20 19.57
C LEU A 1085 -3.35 -27.71 19.21
N THR A 1086 -2.26 -27.34 18.56
CA THR A 1086 -2.07 -26.05 17.88
C THR A 1086 -2.63 -26.15 16.47
N VAL A 1087 -3.61 -25.31 16.14
CA VAL A 1087 -4.14 -25.24 14.77
C VAL A 1087 -3.16 -24.44 13.91
N GLU A 1088 -2.63 -25.05 12.86
CA GLU A 1088 -1.64 -24.42 11.99
C GLU A 1088 -2.29 -23.69 10.82
N ALA A 1089 -3.26 -24.32 10.18
CA ALA A 1089 -3.93 -23.78 9.01
C ALA A 1089 -5.40 -24.18 8.98
N VAL A 1090 -6.24 -23.29 8.45
CA VAL A 1090 -7.63 -23.57 8.14
C VAL A 1090 -7.96 -23.18 6.70
N ILE A 1091 -8.50 -24.11 5.93
CA ILE A 1091 -8.95 -23.89 4.55
C ILE A 1091 -10.48 -23.93 4.53
N GLU A 1092 -11.12 -22.80 4.26
CA GLU A 1092 -12.56 -22.68 4.10
C GLU A 1092 -12.96 -22.78 2.62
N LEU A 1093 -13.90 -23.68 2.32
CA LEU A 1093 -14.38 -23.97 0.97
C LEU A 1093 -15.82 -23.49 0.83
N SER A 1094 -16.04 -22.51 -0.05
CA SER A 1094 -17.37 -21.93 -0.29
C SER A 1094 -17.49 -21.43 -1.74
N GLY A 1095 -18.63 -21.64 -2.39
CA GLY A 1095 -18.83 -21.19 -3.77
C GLY A 1095 -17.82 -21.75 -4.78
N VAL A 1096 -17.44 -23.03 -4.64
CA VAL A 1096 -16.35 -23.66 -5.42
C VAL A 1096 -16.82 -24.30 -6.73
N GLY A 1097 -18.13 -24.41 -6.96
CA GLY A 1097 -18.73 -25.07 -8.12
C GLY A 1097 -19.18 -24.13 -9.25
N TYR A 1098 -19.30 -22.83 -9.00
CA TYR A 1098 -19.79 -21.83 -9.96
C TYR A 1098 -19.23 -20.44 -9.68
N GLY A 1099 -19.10 -19.64 -10.74
CA GLY A 1099 -18.82 -18.20 -10.69
C GLY A 1099 -18.87 -17.58 -12.08
N THR A 1100 -19.09 -16.27 -12.19
CA THR A 1100 -19.13 -15.58 -13.51
C THR A 1100 -17.74 -15.33 -14.10
N GLY A 1101 -16.70 -15.28 -13.25
CA GLY A 1101 -15.31 -15.10 -13.64
C GLY A 1101 -14.59 -16.39 -14.04
N THR A 1102 -13.38 -16.24 -14.57
CA THR A 1102 -12.49 -17.33 -14.99
C THR A 1102 -11.33 -17.59 -14.03
N SER A 1103 -11.25 -16.85 -12.93
CA SER A 1103 -10.17 -16.96 -11.94
C SER A 1103 -10.69 -17.45 -10.60
N ILE A 1104 -9.88 -18.25 -9.91
CA ILE A 1104 -10.15 -18.67 -8.53
C ILE A 1104 -9.93 -17.46 -7.62
N ASN A 1105 -10.96 -17.08 -6.86
CA ASN A 1105 -10.90 -16.02 -5.88
C ASN A 1105 -10.33 -16.55 -4.55
N LEU A 1106 -9.40 -15.79 -3.98
CA LEU A 1106 -8.79 -16.05 -2.67
C LEU A 1106 -9.20 -14.91 -1.75
N GLY A 1107 -10.00 -15.22 -0.74
CA GLY A 1107 -10.66 -14.23 0.12
C GLY A 1107 -9.68 -13.28 0.80
N ASN A 1108 -10.05 -12.02 0.97
CA ASN A 1108 -9.16 -10.96 1.48
C ASN A 1108 -8.63 -11.18 2.89
N ASP A 1109 -9.38 -11.90 3.72
CA ASP A 1109 -9.02 -12.23 5.09
C ASP A 1109 -8.14 -13.49 5.18
N SER A 1110 -7.71 -14.03 4.03
CA SER A 1110 -6.78 -15.16 3.96
C SER A 1110 -5.35 -14.71 4.30
N SER A 1111 -4.62 -15.56 5.01
CA SER A 1111 -3.18 -15.46 5.24
C SER A 1111 -2.44 -15.36 3.90
N TYR A 1112 -1.59 -14.34 3.76
CA TYR A 1112 -0.78 -14.13 2.55
C TYR A 1112 0.08 -15.34 2.22
N ARG A 1113 0.62 -16.03 3.23
CA ARG A 1113 1.41 -17.25 3.03
C ARG A 1113 0.59 -18.30 2.31
N LEU A 1114 -0.56 -18.68 2.87
CA LEU A 1114 -1.45 -19.68 2.26
C LEU A 1114 -1.96 -19.23 0.88
N VAL A 1115 -2.26 -17.95 0.70
CA VAL A 1115 -2.58 -17.37 -0.62
C VAL A 1115 -1.44 -17.62 -1.60
N LYS A 1116 -0.18 -17.36 -1.22
CA LYS A 1116 0.98 -17.56 -2.10
C LYS A 1116 1.23 -19.02 -2.42
N LEU A 1117 1.11 -19.91 -1.43
CA LEU A 1117 1.22 -21.34 -1.66
C LEU A 1117 0.12 -21.83 -2.60
N PHE A 1118 -1.13 -21.39 -2.40
CA PHE A 1118 -2.23 -21.74 -3.28
C PHE A 1118 -2.02 -21.20 -4.70
N GLN A 1119 -1.59 -19.94 -4.84
CA GLN A 1119 -1.23 -19.36 -6.15
C GLN A 1119 -0.12 -20.15 -6.84
N GLU A 1120 0.89 -20.59 -6.09
CA GLU A 1120 1.96 -21.43 -6.62
C GLU A 1120 1.41 -22.80 -7.06
N ALA A 1121 0.59 -23.45 -6.24
CA ALA A 1121 -0.07 -24.72 -6.56
C ALA A 1121 -0.97 -24.60 -7.82
N ALA A 1122 -1.81 -23.56 -7.88
CA ALA A 1122 -2.67 -23.24 -9.02
C ALA A 1122 -1.85 -22.99 -10.30
N SER A 1123 -0.72 -22.27 -10.17
CA SER A 1123 0.18 -22.01 -11.31
C SER A 1123 0.78 -23.28 -11.89
N ARG A 1124 0.97 -24.35 -11.10
CA ARG A 1124 1.42 -25.66 -11.61
C ARG A 1124 0.40 -26.29 -12.55
N TYR A 1125 -0.85 -25.84 -12.53
CA TYR A 1125 -1.91 -26.26 -13.45
C TYR A 1125 -2.32 -25.15 -14.44
N ASN A 1126 -1.58 -24.05 -14.52
CA ASN A 1126 -1.90 -22.87 -15.33
C ASN A 1126 -3.27 -22.25 -14.98
N LEU A 1127 -3.68 -22.36 -13.72
CA LEU A 1127 -4.95 -21.82 -13.25
C LEU A 1127 -4.78 -20.36 -12.84
N PRO A 1128 -5.58 -19.43 -13.39
CA PRO A 1128 -5.55 -18.05 -12.97
C PRO A 1128 -6.21 -17.90 -11.59
N THR A 1129 -5.59 -17.10 -10.74
CA THR A 1129 -6.06 -16.79 -9.38
C THR A 1129 -6.16 -15.29 -9.21
N THR A 1130 -7.12 -14.83 -8.42
CA THR A 1130 -7.29 -13.43 -8.05
C THR A 1130 -7.45 -13.32 -6.54
N THR A 1131 -6.87 -12.28 -5.93
CA THR A 1131 -7.20 -11.84 -4.55
C THR A 1131 -8.14 -10.63 -4.59
N ARG A 1132 -8.68 -10.36 -5.77
CA ARG A 1132 -9.57 -9.28 -6.13
C ARG A 1132 -10.74 -9.90 -6.89
N GLY A 1133 -11.37 -10.92 -6.32
CA GLY A 1133 -12.62 -11.44 -6.83
C GLY A 1133 -13.72 -11.22 -5.80
N ARG A 1134 -14.97 -11.36 -6.23
CA ARG A 1134 -16.10 -11.31 -5.30
C ARG A 1134 -16.13 -12.56 -4.42
N ASN A 1135 -16.33 -12.35 -3.13
CA ASN A 1135 -16.50 -13.41 -2.14
C ASN A 1135 -17.83 -14.17 -2.41
N PRO A 1136 -17.98 -15.40 -1.92
CA PRO A 1136 -19.12 -16.26 -2.27
C PRO A 1136 -20.46 -15.83 -1.66
N HIS A 1137 -20.45 -14.96 -0.64
CA HIS A 1137 -21.67 -14.41 -0.05
C HIS A 1137 -21.94 -12.99 -0.54
N TYR A 1138 -23.16 -12.81 -1.02
CA TYR A 1138 -23.67 -11.54 -1.51
C TYR A 1138 -23.73 -10.49 -0.38
N GLY A 1139 -22.75 -9.57 -0.33
CA GLY A 1139 -22.76 -8.43 0.60
C GLY A 1139 -22.70 -8.76 2.09
N MET A 1140 -22.54 -10.03 2.48
CA MET A 1140 -22.36 -10.44 3.87
C MET A 1140 -20.88 -10.74 4.14
N PRO A 1141 -20.17 -9.87 4.87
CA PRO A 1141 -18.86 -10.23 5.37
C PRO A 1141 -19.06 -11.33 6.43
N LEU A 1142 -18.85 -12.59 6.06
CA LEU A 1142 -18.64 -13.63 7.05
C LEU A 1142 -17.44 -13.20 7.90
N PRO A 1143 -17.58 -13.09 9.23
CA PRO A 1143 -16.40 -13.08 10.08
C PRO A 1143 -15.63 -14.34 9.72
N THR A 1144 -14.39 -14.20 9.22
CA THR A 1144 -13.58 -15.39 9.02
C THR A 1144 -13.59 -16.14 10.33
N ALA A 1145 -14.03 -17.40 10.24
CA ALA A 1145 -13.87 -18.32 11.32
C ALA A 1145 -12.39 -18.29 11.76
N PHE A 1146 -12.12 -18.66 13.00
CA PHE A 1146 -10.76 -18.97 13.47
C PHE A 1146 -9.85 -17.84 13.97
N GLY A 1147 -10.39 -16.69 14.34
CA GLY A 1147 -9.64 -15.83 15.24
C GLY A 1147 -9.91 -16.14 16.70
N GLY A 1148 -9.11 -17.05 17.22
CA GLY A 1148 -9.08 -17.39 18.64
C GLY A 1148 -7.85 -18.21 19.04
N ARG A 1149 -7.24 -18.92 18.07
CA ARG A 1149 -5.93 -19.58 18.18
C ARG A 1149 -5.19 -19.55 16.84
N ASP A 1150 -3.89 -19.23 16.91
CA ASP A 1150 -2.68 -19.59 16.12
C ASP A 1150 -2.73 -20.00 14.62
N ALA A 1151 -3.86 -19.99 13.90
CA ALA A 1151 -3.96 -20.61 12.57
C ALA A 1151 -3.93 -19.62 11.39
N MET A 1152 -3.21 -19.99 10.32
CA MET A 1152 -3.30 -19.33 9.01
C MET A 1152 -4.61 -19.70 8.32
N THR A 1153 -5.33 -18.74 7.74
CA THR A 1153 -6.62 -19.00 7.07
C THR A 1153 -6.50 -18.89 5.55
N LEU A 1154 -7.28 -19.68 4.82
CA LEU A 1154 -7.42 -19.55 3.37
C LEU A 1154 -8.89 -19.77 2.99
N SER A 1155 -9.54 -18.74 2.45
CA SER A 1155 -10.87 -18.84 1.87
C SER A 1155 -10.77 -18.93 0.35
N ILE A 1156 -11.44 -19.91 -0.24
CA ILE A 1156 -11.34 -20.23 -1.66
C ILE A 1156 -12.74 -20.26 -2.27
N SER A 1157 -12.96 -19.50 -3.34
CA SER A 1157 -14.18 -19.52 -4.16
C SER A 1157 -13.86 -19.24 -5.63
N TRP A 1158 -14.86 -19.26 -6.52
CA TRP A 1158 -14.69 -18.66 -7.85
C TRP A 1158 -15.06 -17.18 -7.85
N ASP A 1159 -14.39 -16.39 -8.70
CA ASP A 1159 -14.79 -15.00 -8.92
C ASP A 1159 -16.24 -14.92 -9.44
N GLY A 1160 -17.07 -14.11 -8.78
CA GLY A 1160 -18.51 -13.98 -9.05
C GLY A 1160 -19.37 -15.17 -8.59
N SER A 1161 -18.89 -15.95 -7.62
CA SER A 1161 -19.62 -17.09 -7.02
C SER A 1161 -20.89 -16.67 -6.27
N ASP A 1162 -20.96 -15.42 -5.82
CA ASP A 1162 -22.08 -14.78 -5.13
C ASP A 1162 -23.27 -14.42 -6.03
N SER A 1163 -23.08 -14.35 -7.35
CA SER A 1163 -24.09 -13.79 -8.27
C SER A 1163 -25.47 -14.45 -8.23
N LEU A 1164 -25.57 -15.70 -7.79
CA LEU A 1164 -26.83 -16.43 -7.59
C LEU A 1164 -27.02 -16.93 -6.15
N ALA A 1165 -26.07 -16.61 -5.26
CA ALA A 1165 -26.13 -16.99 -3.85
C ALA A 1165 -27.39 -16.41 -3.21
N HIS A 1166 -27.92 -17.09 -2.20
CA HIS A 1166 -29.13 -16.68 -1.49
C HIS A 1166 -30.41 -16.59 -2.36
N THR A 1167 -30.39 -17.16 -3.57
CA THR A 1167 -31.55 -17.23 -4.46
C THR A 1167 -31.98 -18.68 -4.74
N PRO A 1168 -33.25 -18.92 -5.11
CA PRO A 1168 -33.71 -20.26 -5.51
C PRO A 1168 -33.11 -20.75 -6.84
N GLN A 1169 -32.32 -19.91 -7.53
CA GLN A 1169 -31.63 -20.18 -8.77
C GLN A 1169 -30.28 -20.87 -8.54
N ASP A 1170 -29.76 -20.88 -7.31
CA ASP A 1170 -28.57 -21.65 -6.92
C ASP A 1170 -28.85 -23.16 -6.87
N LYS A 1171 -29.03 -23.73 -8.07
CA LYS A 1171 -29.41 -25.13 -8.32
C LYS A 1171 -28.23 -25.94 -8.83
N VAL A 1172 -28.30 -27.25 -8.68
CA VAL A 1172 -27.36 -28.24 -9.26
C VAL A 1172 -26.98 -27.94 -10.72
N THR A 1173 -27.92 -27.43 -11.52
CA THR A 1173 -27.72 -27.17 -12.96
C THR A 1173 -26.75 -26.06 -13.30
N ILE A 1174 -26.45 -25.15 -12.36
CA ILE A 1174 -25.50 -24.06 -12.60
C ILE A 1174 -24.04 -24.47 -12.33
N ILE A 1175 -23.84 -25.60 -11.65
CA ILE A 1175 -22.52 -26.08 -11.27
C ILE A 1175 -21.73 -26.51 -12.50
N ASP A 1176 -20.49 -26.04 -12.60
CA ASP A 1176 -19.55 -26.38 -13.65
C ASP A 1176 -18.54 -27.44 -13.14
N PRO A 1177 -18.61 -28.69 -13.64
CA PRO A 1177 -17.69 -29.75 -13.23
C PRO A 1177 -16.21 -29.43 -13.51
N ALA A 1178 -15.92 -28.66 -14.56
CA ALA A 1178 -14.54 -28.27 -14.88
C ALA A 1178 -13.98 -27.31 -13.82
N LYS A 1179 -14.81 -26.41 -13.31
CA LYS A 1179 -14.47 -25.51 -12.21
C LYS A 1179 -14.20 -26.26 -10.92
N LEU A 1180 -15.01 -27.27 -10.60
CA LEU A 1180 -14.77 -28.17 -9.45
C LEU A 1180 -13.44 -28.92 -9.60
N TYR A 1181 -13.17 -29.48 -10.78
CA TYR A 1181 -11.91 -30.18 -11.06
C TYR A 1181 -10.69 -29.26 -10.90
N ASP A 1182 -10.75 -28.06 -11.47
CA ASP A 1182 -9.65 -27.09 -11.48
C ASP A 1182 -9.32 -26.56 -10.08
N ILE A 1183 -10.34 -26.12 -9.33
CA ILE A 1183 -10.14 -25.60 -7.98
C ILE A 1183 -9.71 -26.73 -7.02
N GLY A 1184 -10.31 -27.91 -7.16
CA GLY A 1184 -10.10 -29.04 -6.26
C GLY A 1184 -8.70 -29.63 -6.35
N ARG A 1185 -8.14 -29.80 -7.55
CA ARG A 1185 -6.74 -30.27 -7.70
C ARG A 1185 -5.71 -29.27 -7.17
N ALA A 1186 -6.00 -27.97 -7.21
CA ALA A 1186 -5.15 -26.93 -6.64
C ALA A 1186 -5.23 -26.91 -5.11
N THR A 1187 -6.44 -27.03 -4.55
CA THR A 1187 -6.68 -27.15 -3.10
C THR A 1187 -6.03 -28.42 -2.55
N TYR A 1188 -6.19 -29.56 -3.22
CA TYR A 1188 -5.58 -30.82 -2.80
C TYR A 1188 -4.05 -30.75 -2.81
N LEU A 1189 -3.45 -30.16 -3.85
CA LEU A 1189 -2.00 -29.97 -3.92
C LEU A 1189 -1.49 -29.07 -2.78
N THR A 1190 -2.24 -28.02 -2.45
CA THR A 1190 -1.95 -27.13 -1.32
C THR A 1190 -2.02 -27.90 0.00
N LEU A 1191 -3.08 -28.69 0.20
CA LEU A 1191 -3.31 -29.51 1.41
C LEU A 1191 -2.24 -30.58 1.62
N LEU A 1192 -1.82 -31.28 0.55
CA LEU A 1192 -0.70 -32.24 0.60
C LEU A 1192 0.61 -31.57 1.02
N PHE A 1193 0.87 -30.36 0.54
CA PHE A 1193 2.07 -29.62 0.90
C PHE A 1193 2.06 -29.26 2.39
N ILE A 1194 1.02 -28.56 2.86
CA ILE A 1194 0.98 -28.09 4.26
C ILE A 1194 0.92 -29.24 5.28
N SER A 1195 0.32 -30.38 4.92
CA SER A 1195 0.20 -31.53 5.81
C SER A 1195 1.47 -32.36 5.94
N ARG A 1196 2.46 -32.18 5.06
CA ARG A 1196 3.73 -32.93 5.06
C ARG A 1196 4.95 -32.05 5.32
N GLU A 1197 4.98 -30.85 4.77
CA GLU A 1197 6.12 -29.95 4.92
C GLU A 1197 6.03 -29.23 6.28
N THR A 1198 6.92 -29.61 7.21
CA THR A 1198 6.90 -29.10 8.60
C THR A 1198 7.47 -27.68 8.75
N GLU A 1199 8.28 -27.22 7.78
CA GLU A 1199 8.93 -25.90 7.79
C GLU A 1199 8.32 -24.90 6.77
N TYR A 1200 7.08 -25.14 6.35
CA TYR A 1200 6.37 -24.26 5.41
C TYR A 1200 6.20 -22.85 5.95
#